data_AF-A0A1H7G623-F1
#
_entry.id   AF-A0A1H7G623-F1
#
_cell.length_a   1.000
_cell.length_b   1.000
_cell.length_c   1.000
_cell.angle_alpha   90.00
_cell.angle_beta   90.00
_cell.angle_gamma   90.00
#
_symmetry.space_group_name_H-M   'P 1'
#
loop_
_entity.id
_entity.type
_entity.pdbx_description
1 polymer ?
#
loop_
_entity_poly.entity_id
_entity_poly.type
_entity_poly.pdbx_seq_one_letter_code
_entity_poly.pdbx_strand_id
1 'polypeptide(L)'
;MNHSVAEYFASMDYGPAPEDDQPARAWLARHADGFGHFVGGAWRAAQAGDTFDTREPATGARLARVAQGGDADVDAAVRAARAAQPAWAAAGGAARARHLYALARMVQRHSRLFAVLEALDNGKPIRETRDLDVPLVARHFLHHAGWAQLQEAEFADYAPLGVIGQIVPWNFPLLMLAWKIAPALATGNCVVLKPAEYTPLTALLFAELAHEAGLPPGVLNVVTGDGRTGAALVAHADVDKIAFTGSTEVGRSIRAATAGTGKSLTLELGGKSPFIVFDDADLDGAVEGVVDAIWFNQGQVCCAGSRLLVQEGVEARFLDKLRRRMTTLRVGRSLDKGIDLGAIVDPVQLERIRSLMQRGRDEGADVWQPPQVALPDGGCYYPPTLVTGVGPASLLAQEEIFGPVLVSMSFRTPDDAVALANNTRYGLAASVWTETIGRALDIAPRLACGVVWINATNLFDAAVGFGGYRESGYGREGGREGIYEYLQPRGWLRFDGRRDASPAAERDTALPSPSSQPPRAPVDRTAKLFVGGRQVRPDSGYYLPVHAPDGRVVGEVGAGNRKDVRNAVAAARAAAGWSAASAHNRAQVLYYLAENLSIRADEFAHQATLRSGSTDAAARAEVDAAVARLFTYAAWADKFDGAVHAPPLRGVALAMHEPLGVIGIACPDDAPLLALVSLVAPALAMGNRVVVAPGAMPLAATDLYQVVETSDVPAGVLNVVTGERAALVAALAKHDDVDALWCFGTADEAALAERESVGNLKRTFVGHGRRFDWFDRACEGRAWLREAVQTKNIWIPYGD
;
A
#
# COMPACT_ATOMS: atom_id res chain seq x y z
N MET A 1 30.28 -41.80 -12.29
CA MET A 1 31.32 -42.31 -13.22
C MET A 1 32.38 -41.22 -13.29
N ASN A 2 33.66 -41.53 -13.05
CA ASN A 2 34.72 -40.53 -13.16
C ASN A 2 35.12 -40.40 -14.64
N HIS A 3 34.78 -39.28 -15.26
CA HIS A 3 35.28 -38.91 -16.58
C HIS A 3 36.80 -38.70 -16.57
N SER A 4 37.44 -38.93 -17.71
CA SER A 4 38.88 -38.63 -17.87
C SER A 4 39.13 -37.12 -17.98
N VAL A 5 40.34 -36.65 -17.66
CA VAL A 5 40.71 -35.23 -17.82
C VAL A 5 40.54 -34.76 -19.27
N ALA A 6 40.78 -35.64 -20.25
CA ALA A 6 40.56 -35.34 -21.67
C ALA A 6 39.06 -35.19 -22.00
N GLU A 7 38.18 -35.96 -21.36
CA GLU A 7 36.74 -35.83 -21.51
C GLU A 7 36.22 -34.52 -20.91
N TYR A 8 36.71 -34.11 -19.73
CA TYR A 8 36.36 -32.80 -19.16
C TYR A 8 36.86 -31.62 -20.00
N PHE A 9 38.06 -31.73 -20.61
CA PHE A 9 38.56 -30.71 -21.54
C PHE A 9 37.80 -30.71 -22.87
N ALA A 10 37.30 -31.87 -23.32
CA ALA A 10 36.53 -31.98 -24.55
C ALA A 10 35.06 -31.54 -24.38
N SER A 11 34.44 -31.83 -23.24
CA SER A 11 33.07 -31.38 -22.95
C SER A 11 33.02 -29.95 -22.43
N MET A 12 34.09 -29.50 -21.77
CA MET A 12 34.11 -28.26 -20.96
C MET A 12 32.92 -28.18 -19.99
N ASP A 13 32.43 -29.32 -19.49
CA ASP A 13 31.31 -29.32 -18.54
C ASP A 13 31.70 -28.57 -17.27
N TYR A 14 30.89 -27.58 -16.90
CA TYR A 14 31.07 -26.85 -15.65
C TYR A 14 30.82 -27.79 -14.46
N GLY A 15 31.86 -28.04 -13.67
CA GLY A 15 31.71 -28.68 -12.36
C GLY A 15 30.92 -27.78 -11.40
N PRO A 16 30.17 -28.34 -10.44
CA PRO A 16 29.42 -27.54 -9.46
C PRO A 16 30.37 -26.71 -8.60
N ALA A 17 29.94 -25.49 -8.24
CA ALA A 17 30.71 -24.57 -7.41
C ALA A 17 29.93 -24.20 -6.13
N PRO A 18 29.68 -25.17 -5.22
CA PRO A 18 28.90 -24.92 -4.02
C PRO A 18 29.59 -23.90 -3.08
N GLU A 19 28.82 -23.03 -2.45
CA GLU A 19 29.25 -22.30 -1.26
C GLU A 19 29.34 -23.23 -0.05
N ASP A 20 30.25 -22.90 0.87
CA ASP A 20 30.40 -23.61 2.14
C ASP A 20 29.22 -23.30 3.07
N ASP A 21 28.56 -24.36 3.55
CA ASP A 21 27.43 -24.29 4.46
C ASP A 21 27.75 -24.63 5.92
N GLN A 22 29.00 -24.97 6.23
CA GLN A 22 29.40 -25.38 7.57
C GLN A 22 29.09 -24.33 8.65
N PRO A 23 29.29 -23.01 8.44
CA PRO A 23 28.91 -22.01 9.43
C PRO A 23 27.40 -21.95 9.70
N ALA A 24 26.57 -22.11 8.66
CA ALA A 24 25.12 -22.13 8.80
C ALA A 24 24.67 -23.39 9.55
N ARG A 25 25.21 -24.55 9.18
CA ARG A 25 24.93 -25.83 9.87
C ARG A 25 25.40 -25.82 11.32
N ALA A 26 26.56 -25.23 11.61
CA ALA A 26 27.05 -25.06 12.96
C ALA A 26 26.12 -24.18 13.80
N TRP A 27 25.58 -23.09 13.24
CA TRP A 27 24.58 -22.27 13.92
C TRP A 27 23.28 -23.04 14.20
N LEU A 28 22.78 -23.81 13.23
CA LEU A 28 21.61 -24.67 13.43
C LEU A 28 21.87 -25.71 14.52
N ALA A 29 23.07 -26.29 14.57
CA ALA A 29 23.46 -27.26 15.59
C ALA A 29 23.53 -26.66 17.01
N ARG A 30 23.77 -25.34 17.16
CA ARG A 30 23.63 -24.65 18.46
C ARG A 30 22.19 -24.67 19.00
N HIS A 31 21.22 -24.92 18.13
CA HIS A 31 19.78 -24.98 18.43
C HIS A 31 19.20 -26.36 18.11
N ALA A 32 19.96 -27.44 18.37
CA ALA A 32 19.58 -28.81 18.02
C ALA A 32 18.24 -29.27 18.65
N ASP A 33 17.89 -28.74 19.83
CA ASP A 33 16.61 -29.01 20.51
C ASP A 33 15.41 -28.24 19.89
N GLY A 34 15.69 -27.37 18.93
CA GLY A 34 14.72 -26.52 18.25
C GLY A 34 14.81 -25.04 18.63
N PHE A 35 14.20 -24.20 17.82
CA PHE A 35 14.11 -22.76 18.06
C PHE A 35 12.85 -22.39 18.85
N GLY A 36 13.04 -21.61 19.90
CA GLY A 36 11.96 -20.84 20.53
C GLY A 36 11.65 -19.54 19.79
N HIS A 37 10.74 -18.75 20.36
CA HIS A 37 10.55 -17.35 20.01
C HIS A 37 11.67 -16.48 20.60
N PHE A 38 11.94 -15.32 20.01
CA PHE A 38 12.88 -14.34 20.56
C PHE A 38 12.12 -13.16 21.15
N VAL A 39 11.95 -13.14 22.47
CA VAL A 39 11.05 -12.19 23.16
C VAL A 39 11.75 -11.54 24.35
N GLY A 40 11.79 -10.21 24.37
CA GLY A 40 12.43 -9.46 25.45
C GLY A 40 13.93 -9.72 25.55
N GLY A 41 14.61 -9.92 24.41
CA GLY A 41 16.06 -10.18 24.36
C GLY A 41 16.48 -11.60 24.75
N ALA A 42 15.56 -12.56 24.83
CA ALA A 42 15.86 -13.94 25.18
C ALA A 42 15.03 -14.96 24.39
N TRP A 43 15.56 -16.17 24.23
CA TRP A 43 14.85 -17.31 23.68
C TRP A 43 13.77 -17.82 24.65
N ARG A 44 12.57 -18.08 24.13
CA ARG A 44 11.43 -18.62 24.89
C ARG A 44 10.77 -19.75 24.12
N ALA A 45 10.55 -20.89 24.76
CA ALA A 45 9.75 -21.96 24.15
C ALA A 45 8.29 -21.50 23.93
N ALA A 46 7.60 -22.10 22.96
CA ALA A 46 6.15 -21.91 22.83
C ALA A 46 5.45 -22.35 24.11
N GLN A 47 4.51 -21.55 24.62
CA GLN A 47 3.82 -21.89 25.87
C GLN A 47 3.00 -23.18 25.78
N ALA A 48 2.43 -23.48 24.61
CA ALA A 48 1.73 -24.74 24.37
C ALA A 48 2.67 -25.93 24.08
N GLY A 49 3.95 -25.67 23.84
CA GLY A 49 4.93 -26.69 23.43
C GLY A 49 4.84 -27.11 21.95
N ASP A 50 3.92 -26.54 21.17
CA ASP A 50 3.73 -26.86 19.77
C ASP A 50 4.92 -26.40 18.90
N THR A 51 5.25 -27.20 17.89
CA THR A 51 6.34 -26.93 16.95
C THR A 51 6.02 -27.40 15.54
N PHE A 52 6.74 -26.88 14.55
CA PHE A 52 6.73 -27.34 13.16
C PHE A 52 8.16 -27.47 12.62
N ASP A 53 8.32 -28.24 11.54
CA ASP A 53 9.61 -28.41 10.86
C ASP A 53 9.76 -27.37 9.74
N THR A 54 10.89 -26.66 9.68
CA THR A 54 11.34 -26.00 8.43
C THR A 54 12.25 -26.95 7.65
N ARG A 55 12.16 -26.90 6.31
CA ARG A 55 12.81 -27.84 5.39
C ARG A 55 13.53 -27.09 4.29
N GLU A 56 14.65 -27.65 3.83
CA GLU A 56 15.37 -27.17 2.66
C GLU A 56 14.58 -27.52 1.38
N PRO A 57 14.08 -26.55 0.59
CA PRO A 57 13.21 -26.86 -0.56
C PRO A 57 13.92 -27.62 -1.68
N ALA A 58 15.24 -27.44 -1.78
CA ALA A 58 16.10 -28.09 -2.76
C ALA A 58 16.29 -29.60 -2.53
N THR A 59 16.07 -30.08 -1.30
CA THR A 59 16.35 -31.49 -0.90
C THR A 59 15.20 -32.17 -0.16
N GLY A 60 14.29 -31.39 0.44
CA GLY A 60 13.25 -31.86 1.37
C GLY A 60 13.77 -32.19 2.78
N ALA A 61 15.08 -32.04 3.03
CA ALA A 61 15.68 -32.32 4.32
C ALA A 61 15.22 -31.32 5.38
N ARG A 62 15.00 -31.78 6.61
CA ARG A 62 14.67 -30.89 7.73
C ARG A 62 15.90 -30.04 8.09
N LEU A 63 15.72 -28.73 8.15
CA LEU A 63 16.73 -27.78 8.61
C LEU A 63 16.66 -27.61 10.13
N ALA A 64 15.47 -27.35 10.68
CA ALA A 64 15.26 -27.18 12.11
C ALA A 64 13.81 -27.44 12.52
N ARG A 65 13.59 -27.59 13.82
CA ARG A 65 12.27 -27.52 14.46
C ARG A 65 12.08 -26.12 15.03
N VAL A 66 10.90 -25.53 14.85
CA VAL A 66 10.59 -24.15 15.21
C VAL A 66 9.30 -24.10 16.02
N ALA A 67 9.27 -23.26 17.06
CA ALA A 67 8.10 -23.04 17.90
C ALA A 67 6.89 -22.49 17.13
N GLN A 68 5.69 -23.03 17.40
CA GLN A 68 4.41 -22.52 16.92
C GLN A 68 3.81 -21.59 17.98
N GLY A 69 3.78 -20.30 17.70
CA GLY A 69 3.30 -19.29 18.65
C GLY A 69 1.77 -19.23 18.71
N GLY A 70 1.23 -19.25 19.92
CA GLY A 70 -0.20 -19.00 20.17
C GLY A 70 -0.47 -17.59 20.70
N ASP A 71 -1.71 -17.34 21.12
CA ASP A 71 -2.15 -16.05 21.66
C ASP A 71 -1.27 -15.59 22.84
N ALA A 72 -0.91 -16.51 23.75
CA ALA A 72 -0.12 -16.19 24.94
C ALA A 72 1.34 -15.82 24.59
N ASP A 73 1.90 -16.38 23.52
CA ASP A 73 3.25 -16.04 23.05
C ASP A 73 3.27 -14.67 22.38
N VAL A 74 2.25 -14.38 21.56
CA VAL A 74 2.04 -13.05 20.95
C VAL A 74 1.84 -11.99 22.02
N ASP A 75 0.98 -12.24 23.01
CA ASP A 75 0.72 -11.34 24.13
C ASP A 75 1.99 -11.08 24.97
N ALA A 76 2.81 -12.10 25.22
CA ALA A 76 4.12 -11.92 25.86
C ALA A 76 5.07 -11.04 25.03
N ALA A 77 5.09 -11.20 23.70
CA ALA A 77 5.91 -10.38 22.80
C ALA A 77 5.41 -8.92 22.73
N VAL A 78 4.10 -8.70 22.65
CA VAL A 78 3.51 -7.37 22.62
C VAL A 78 3.74 -6.63 23.94
N ARG A 79 3.59 -7.31 25.09
CA ARG A 79 3.94 -6.72 26.39
C ARG A 79 5.41 -6.30 26.47
N ALA A 80 6.33 -7.13 25.98
CA ALA A 80 7.76 -6.79 25.96
C ALA A 80 8.02 -5.56 25.08
N ALA A 81 7.41 -5.49 23.89
CA ALA A 81 7.49 -4.32 23.03
C ALA A 81 6.91 -3.05 23.68
N ARG A 82 5.73 -3.17 24.30
CA ARG A 82 5.06 -2.05 24.96
C ARG A 82 5.86 -1.51 26.14
N ALA A 83 6.50 -2.39 26.91
CA ALA A 83 7.35 -1.99 28.02
C ALA A 83 8.64 -1.27 27.57
N ALA A 84 9.22 -1.67 26.44
CA ALA A 84 10.45 -1.08 25.91
C ALA A 84 10.23 0.26 25.18
N GLN A 85 9.06 0.46 24.58
CA GLN A 85 8.80 1.57 23.64
C GLN A 85 9.00 2.98 24.22
N PRO A 86 8.55 3.30 25.45
CA PRO A 86 8.74 4.64 26.01
C PRO A 86 10.23 5.02 26.14
N ALA A 87 11.05 4.10 26.65
CA ALA A 87 12.49 4.31 26.79
C ALA A 87 13.19 4.40 25.42
N TRP A 88 12.76 3.58 24.45
CA TRP A 88 13.29 3.60 23.08
C TRP A 88 12.99 4.93 22.35
N ALA A 89 11.77 5.44 22.48
CA ALA A 89 11.40 6.74 21.94
C ALA A 89 12.18 7.88 22.63
N ALA A 90 12.27 7.84 23.96
CA ALA A 90 12.97 8.84 24.78
C ALA A 90 14.49 8.85 24.61
N ALA A 91 15.10 7.76 24.14
CA ALA A 91 16.53 7.70 23.82
C ALA A 91 16.96 8.73 22.74
N GLY A 92 16.00 9.26 21.98
CA GLY A 92 16.23 10.26 20.95
C GLY A 92 16.80 9.68 19.64
N GLY A 93 16.72 10.48 18.58
CA GLY A 93 17.10 10.05 17.23
C GLY A 93 18.54 9.55 17.13
N ALA A 94 19.49 10.27 17.76
CA ALA A 94 20.91 9.96 17.72
C ALA A 94 21.29 8.63 18.40
N ALA A 95 20.60 8.25 19.49
CA ALA A 95 20.83 6.96 20.12
C ALA A 95 20.33 5.81 19.23
N ARG A 96 19.11 5.95 18.68
CA ARG A 96 18.53 4.95 17.77
C ARG A 96 19.35 4.77 16.49
N ALA A 97 19.87 5.87 15.93
CA ALA A 97 20.76 5.85 14.77
C ALA A 97 22.00 4.96 14.99
N ARG A 98 22.63 5.03 16.17
CA ARG A 98 23.79 4.18 16.51
C ARG A 98 23.45 2.69 16.54
N HIS A 99 22.29 2.32 17.08
CA HIS A 99 21.83 0.93 17.06
C HIS A 99 21.54 0.46 15.63
N LEU A 100 20.81 1.24 14.83
CA LEU A 100 20.55 0.88 13.41
C LEU A 100 21.84 0.73 12.59
N TYR A 101 22.81 1.62 12.81
CA TYR A 101 24.13 1.49 12.21
C TYR A 101 24.82 0.18 12.67
N ALA A 102 24.78 -0.15 13.96
CA ALA A 102 25.34 -1.39 14.48
C ALA A 102 24.67 -2.64 13.86
N LEU A 103 23.35 -2.61 13.66
CA LEU A 103 22.62 -3.67 12.96
C LEU A 103 23.07 -3.81 11.51
N ALA A 104 23.24 -2.70 10.78
CA ALA A 104 23.80 -2.73 9.42
C ALA A 104 25.20 -3.36 9.40
N ARG A 105 26.06 -2.99 10.36
CA ARG A 105 27.40 -3.59 10.51
C ARG A 105 27.36 -5.07 10.86
N MET A 106 26.37 -5.50 11.64
CA MET A 106 26.20 -6.90 12.00
C MET A 106 25.77 -7.74 10.79
N VAL A 107 24.84 -7.23 9.98
CA VAL A 107 24.47 -7.85 8.70
C VAL A 107 25.68 -7.96 7.77
N GLN A 108 26.49 -6.91 7.63
CA GLN A 108 27.70 -6.94 6.80
C GLN A 108 28.73 -7.95 7.31
N ARG A 109 28.99 -7.96 8.62
CA ARG A 109 29.94 -8.87 9.27
C ARG A 109 29.54 -10.34 9.08
N HIS A 110 28.25 -10.64 9.14
CA HIS A 110 27.70 -11.98 9.02
C HIS A 110 27.06 -12.23 7.64
N SER A 111 27.42 -11.42 6.63
CA SER A 111 26.74 -11.40 5.32
C SER A 111 26.69 -12.76 4.64
N ARG A 112 27.80 -13.49 4.66
CA ARG A 112 27.87 -14.85 4.07
C ARG A 112 27.03 -15.87 4.83
N LEU A 113 26.97 -15.77 6.16
CA LEU A 113 26.11 -16.64 6.98
C LEU A 113 24.64 -16.40 6.64
N PHE A 114 24.21 -15.13 6.59
CA PHE A 114 22.86 -14.78 6.17
C PHE A 114 22.55 -15.28 4.77
N ALA A 115 23.44 -15.05 3.80
CA ALA A 115 23.22 -15.43 2.41
C ALA A 115 23.04 -16.96 2.23
N VAL A 116 23.88 -17.75 2.91
CA VAL A 116 23.80 -19.22 2.88
C VAL A 116 22.56 -19.73 3.59
N LEU A 117 22.24 -19.19 4.77
CA LEU A 117 21.06 -19.60 5.53
C LEU A 117 19.76 -19.27 4.78
N GLU A 118 19.68 -18.10 4.16
CA GLU A 118 18.55 -17.70 3.31
C GLU A 118 18.41 -18.63 2.11
N ALA A 119 19.50 -18.96 1.42
CA ALA A 119 19.47 -19.86 0.26
C ALA A 119 19.02 -21.29 0.64
N LEU A 120 19.40 -21.77 1.83
CA LEU A 120 18.97 -23.07 2.35
C LEU A 120 17.48 -23.08 2.73
N ASP A 121 17.02 -22.07 3.47
CA ASP A 121 15.66 -22.02 4.04
C ASP A 121 14.62 -21.66 2.97
N ASN A 122 14.94 -20.78 2.01
CA ASN A 122 14.01 -20.34 0.96
C ASN A 122 14.15 -21.12 -0.36
N GLY A 123 15.34 -21.62 -0.70
CA GLY A 123 15.58 -22.33 -1.97
C GLY A 123 16.13 -21.45 -3.11
N LYS A 124 16.19 -20.12 -2.96
CA LYS A 124 16.78 -19.21 -3.95
C LYS A 124 18.29 -19.39 -4.16
N PRO A 125 18.83 -19.08 -5.36
CA PRO A 125 20.26 -19.13 -5.64
C PRO A 125 21.08 -18.24 -4.70
N ILE A 126 22.20 -18.78 -4.22
CA ILE A 126 23.15 -18.09 -3.34
C ILE A 126 23.73 -16.81 -3.95
N ARG A 127 23.76 -16.73 -5.29
CA ARG A 127 24.17 -15.52 -6.01
C ARG A 127 23.21 -14.37 -5.72
N GLU A 128 21.91 -14.61 -5.76
CA GLU A 128 20.90 -13.58 -5.47
C GLU A 128 20.95 -13.13 -4.01
N THR A 129 21.05 -14.06 -3.07
CA THR A 129 21.11 -13.70 -1.64
C THR A 129 22.37 -12.90 -1.30
N ARG A 130 23.51 -13.29 -1.89
CA ARG A 130 24.81 -12.64 -1.65
C ARG A 130 24.89 -11.27 -2.32
N ASP A 131 24.42 -11.15 -3.56
CA ASP A 131 24.67 -9.98 -4.40
C ASP A 131 23.53 -8.94 -4.33
N LEU A 132 22.32 -9.33 -3.89
CA LEU A 132 21.15 -8.44 -3.80
C LEU A 132 20.54 -8.40 -2.38
N ASP A 133 19.97 -9.51 -1.87
CA ASP A 133 19.19 -9.49 -0.63
C ASP A 133 19.99 -8.92 0.56
N VAL A 134 21.13 -9.51 0.89
CA VAL A 134 21.94 -9.14 2.06
C VAL A 134 22.54 -7.72 1.94
N PRO A 135 23.10 -7.31 0.78
CA PRO A 135 23.50 -5.92 0.57
C PRO A 135 22.36 -4.91 0.77
N LEU A 136 21.17 -5.21 0.25
CA LEU A 136 20.00 -4.34 0.42
C LEU A 136 19.54 -4.30 1.87
N VAL A 137 19.56 -5.41 2.61
CA VAL A 137 19.28 -5.44 4.06
C VAL A 137 20.21 -4.47 4.80
N ALA A 138 21.52 -4.56 4.57
CA ALA A 138 22.50 -3.65 5.18
C ALA A 138 22.23 -2.19 4.77
N ARG A 139 21.91 -1.95 3.50
CA ARG A 139 21.55 -0.63 2.96
C ARG A 139 20.31 -0.05 3.66
N HIS A 140 19.28 -0.84 3.92
CA HIS A 140 18.07 -0.40 4.63
C HIS A 140 18.37 0.07 6.05
N PHE A 141 19.08 -0.73 6.84
CA PHE A 141 19.46 -0.32 8.20
C PHE A 141 20.38 0.91 8.21
N LEU A 142 21.33 0.99 7.27
CA LEU A 142 22.24 2.13 7.16
C LEU A 142 21.52 3.41 6.77
N HIS A 143 20.62 3.36 5.78
CA HIS A 143 19.85 4.52 5.34
C HIS A 143 18.91 5.02 6.45
N HIS A 144 18.19 4.11 7.10
CA HIS A 144 17.24 4.47 8.15
C HIS A 144 17.91 4.92 9.46
N ALA A 145 19.18 4.56 9.70
CA ALA A 145 19.98 5.19 10.75
C ALA A 145 20.08 6.72 10.54
N GLY A 146 20.21 7.16 9.28
CA GLY A 146 20.16 8.58 8.93
C GLY A 146 18.82 9.24 9.23
N TRP A 147 17.70 8.58 8.91
CA TRP A 147 16.38 9.09 9.26
C TRP A 147 16.14 9.18 10.77
N ALA A 148 16.65 8.22 11.55
CA ALA A 148 16.62 8.30 13.00
C ALA A 148 17.39 9.54 13.49
N GLN A 149 18.60 9.76 12.99
CA GLN A 149 19.45 10.91 13.34
C GLN A 149 18.78 12.25 13.00
N LEU A 150 18.09 12.33 11.86
CA LEU A 150 17.44 13.54 11.35
C LEU A 150 16.00 13.72 11.83
N GLN A 151 15.46 12.81 12.64
CA GLN A 151 14.03 12.79 12.96
C GLN A 151 13.52 14.12 13.54
N GLU A 152 14.26 14.72 14.45
CA GLU A 152 13.88 15.99 15.09
C GLU A 152 13.88 17.17 14.12
N ALA A 153 14.77 17.17 13.12
CA ALA A 153 14.86 18.25 12.13
C ALA A 153 13.82 18.09 11.01
N GLU A 154 13.60 16.86 10.54
CA GLU A 154 12.80 16.57 9.35
C GLU A 154 11.34 16.19 9.65
N PHE A 155 11.04 15.79 10.90
CA PHE A 155 9.74 15.28 11.32
C PHE A 155 9.33 15.77 12.73
N ALA A 156 9.71 17.00 13.12
CA ALA A 156 9.39 17.59 14.43
C ALA A 156 7.89 17.53 14.79
N ASP A 157 7.03 17.76 13.80
CA ASP A 157 5.57 17.77 13.94
C ASP A 157 4.94 16.38 14.02
N TYR A 158 5.76 15.33 14.07
CA TYR A 158 5.33 13.95 14.11
C TYR A 158 5.80 13.24 15.39
N ALA A 159 5.11 12.16 15.73
CA ALA A 159 5.41 11.27 16.85
C ALA A 159 5.36 9.81 16.40
N PRO A 160 6.11 8.89 17.06
CA PRO A 160 5.96 7.45 16.81
C PRO A 160 4.52 6.98 17.06
N LEU A 161 4.16 5.87 16.43
CA LEU A 161 2.88 5.20 16.64
C LEU A 161 2.87 4.39 17.94
N GLY A 162 3.96 3.65 18.21
CA GLY A 162 4.15 2.83 19.41
C GLY A 162 4.65 1.42 19.08
N VAL A 163 3.81 0.40 19.26
CA VAL A 163 4.11 -1.02 19.00
C VAL A 163 3.55 -1.43 17.64
N ILE A 164 4.42 -2.00 16.81
CA ILE A 164 4.09 -2.40 15.44
C ILE A 164 4.09 -3.93 15.33
N GLY A 165 2.95 -4.51 14.95
CA GLY A 165 2.86 -5.89 14.51
C GLY A 165 3.26 -6.00 13.03
N GLN A 166 4.25 -6.82 12.73
CA GLN A 166 4.83 -6.94 11.40
C GLN A 166 4.75 -8.39 10.92
N ILE A 167 4.19 -8.61 9.74
CA ILE A 167 4.04 -9.94 9.15
C ILE A 167 4.62 -9.90 7.74
N VAL A 168 5.60 -10.77 7.48
CA VAL A 168 6.39 -10.76 6.24
C VAL A 168 6.28 -12.09 5.49
N PRO A 169 6.35 -12.08 4.15
CA PRO A 169 6.23 -13.27 3.31
C PRO A 169 7.53 -14.06 3.27
N TRP A 170 7.49 -15.18 2.56
CA TRP A 170 8.58 -16.14 2.48
C TRP A 170 9.56 -15.90 1.34
N ASN A 171 9.28 -15.00 0.40
CA ASN A 171 10.03 -14.89 -0.85
C ASN A 171 11.35 -14.11 -0.73
N PHE A 172 11.39 -13.07 0.10
CA PHE A 172 12.63 -12.39 0.50
C PHE A 172 12.67 -12.22 2.02
N PRO A 173 12.81 -13.32 2.79
CA PRO A 173 12.58 -13.31 4.24
C PRO A 173 13.34 -12.21 4.99
N LEU A 174 14.66 -12.12 4.79
CA LEU A 174 15.51 -11.16 5.48
C LEU A 174 15.33 -9.74 4.94
N LEU A 175 15.15 -9.57 3.63
CA LEU A 175 14.95 -8.25 3.02
C LEU A 175 13.60 -7.64 3.42
N MET A 176 12.52 -8.42 3.43
CA MET A 176 11.19 -7.98 3.88
C MET A 176 11.21 -7.64 5.37
N LEU A 177 11.95 -8.41 6.18
CA LEU A 177 12.23 -8.04 7.56
C LEU A 177 12.88 -6.66 7.65
N ALA A 178 13.91 -6.39 6.84
CA ALA A 178 14.62 -5.10 6.86
C ALA A 178 13.72 -3.94 6.44
N TRP A 179 12.88 -4.13 5.41
CA TRP A 179 11.90 -3.14 4.94
C TRP A 179 10.93 -2.71 6.03
N LYS A 180 10.55 -3.63 6.93
CA LYS A 180 9.63 -3.33 8.02
C LYS A 180 10.31 -2.86 9.30
N ILE A 181 11.38 -3.51 9.74
CA ILE A 181 12.03 -3.22 11.03
C ILE A 181 12.78 -1.89 10.99
N ALA A 182 13.55 -1.63 9.93
CA ALA A 182 14.42 -0.46 9.87
C ALA A 182 13.68 0.88 10.05
N PRO A 183 12.58 1.17 9.30
CA PRO A 183 11.83 2.41 9.50
C PRO A 183 11.09 2.46 10.84
N ALA A 184 10.56 1.33 11.33
CA ALA A 184 9.87 1.26 12.62
C ALA A 184 10.81 1.65 13.77
N LEU A 185 11.99 1.04 13.81
CA LEU A 185 12.98 1.34 14.85
C LEU A 185 13.51 2.76 14.72
N ALA A 186 13.75 3.25 13.50
CA ALA A 186 14.26 4.60 13.26
C ALA A 186 13.36 5.69 13.87
N THR A 187 12.06 5.51 13.70
CA THR A 187 11.02 6.47 14.11
C THR A 187 10.66 6.40 15.60
N GLY A 188 11.23 5.44 16.36
CA GLY A 188 11.00 5.29 17.80
C GLY A 188 9.90 4.30 18.16
N ASN A 189 9.55 3.39 17.26
CA ASN A 189 8.61 2.31 17.51
C ASN A 189 9.33 1.03 17.96
N CYS A 190 8.60 0.12 18.62
CA CYS A 190 9.06 -1.24 18.90
C CYS A 190 8.27 -2.27 18.08
N VAL A 191 8.88 -3.43 17.82
CA VAL A 191 8.37 -4.39 16.83
C VAL A 191 8.07 -5.75 17.46
N VAL A 192 6.94 -6.33 17.04
CA VAL A 192 6.68 -7.77 17.09
C VAL A 192 6.57 -8.27 15.66
N LEU A 193 7.56 -9.04 15.22
CA LEU A 193 7.66 -9.59 13.86
C LEU A 193 7.23 -11.05 13.86
N LYS A 194 6.45 -11.45 12.86
CA LYS A 194 6.17 -12.85 12.53
C LYS A 194 6.68 -13.17 11.11
N PRO A 195 7.80 -13.92 10.96
CA PRO A 195 8.29 -14.37 9.66
C PRO A 195 7.41 -15.49 9.11
N ALA A 196 7.35 -15.66 7.79
CA ALA A 196 6.60 -16.74 7.17
C ALA A 196 7.03 -18.14 7.69
N GLU A 197 6.08 -19.07 7.76
CA GLU A 197 6.29 -20.40 8.34
C GLU A 197 7.29 -21.25 7.55
N TYR A 198 7.42 -21.02 6.24
CA TYR A 198 8.36 -21.73 5.38
C TYR A 198 9.80 -21.23 5.51
N THR A 199 10.01 -20.01 6.01
CA THR A 199 11.33 -19.36 5.99
C THR A 199 11.64 -18.56 7.27
N PRO A 200 11.64 -19.18 8.45
CA PRO A 200 11.82 -18.46 9.71
C PRO A 200 13.29 -18.17 10.07
N LEU A 201 14.27 -18.85 9.47
CA LEU A 201 15.60 -19.01 10.07
C LEU A 201 16.43 -17.72 10.07
N THR A 202 16.39 -16.92 9.00
CA THR A 202 17.17 -15.67 8.95
C THR A 202 16.59 -14.58 9.84
N ALA A 203 15.28 -14.58 10.09
CA ALA A 203 14.67 -13.69 11.08
C ALA A 203 15.11 -14.04 12.51
N LEU A 204 15.21 -15.34 12.81
CA LEU A 204 15.71 -15.84 14.09
C LEU A 204 17.19 -15.52 14.30
N LEU A 205 18.03 -15.73 13.28
CA LEU A 205 19.44 -15.32 13.30
C LEU A 205 19.59 -13.81 13.47
N PHE A 206 18.77 -13.01 12.77
CA PHE A 206 18.79 -11.56 12.90
C PHE A 206 18.45 -11.12 14.33
N ALA A 207 17.49 -11.76 14.99
CA ALA A 207 17.11 -11.44 16.35
C ALA A 207 18.23 -11.71 17.37
N GLU A 208 18.91 -12.87 17.26
CA GLU A 208 20.10 -13.21 18.06
C GLU A 208 21.19 -12.14 17.88
N LEU A 209 21.55 -11.85 16.62
CA LEU A 209 22.60 -10.90 16.29
C LEU A 209 22.25 -9.44 16.63
N ALA A 210 20.97 -9.07 16.56
CA ALA A 210 20.51 -7.74 16.97
C ALA A 210 20.70 -7.52 18.47
N HIS A 211 20.43 -8.55 19.27
CA HIS A 211 20.69 -8.51 20.71
C HIS A 211 22.19 -8.46 21.03
N GLU A 212 23.02 -9.25 20.33
CA GLU A 212 24.48 -9.18 20.45
C GLU A 212 25.05 -7.80 20.05
N ALA A 213 24.41 -7.12 19.10
CA ALA A 213 24.74 -5.74 18.71
C ALA A 213 24.29 -4.68 19.75
N GLY A 214 23.70 -5.11 20.87
CA GLY A 214 23.28 -4.25 21.97
C GLY A 214 21.91 -3.59 21.78
N LEU A 215 21.06 -4.10 20.88
CA LEU A 215 19.68 -3.62 20.77
C LEU A 215 18.94 -3.87 22.11
N PRO A 216 18.27 -2.86 22.70
CA PRO A 216 17.65 -3.03 24.00
C PRO A 216 16.58 -4.14 24.02
N PRO A 217 16.49 -4.93 25.11
CA PRO A 217 15.47 -5.95 25.26
C PRO A 217 14.05 -5.43 25.00
N GLY A 218 13.28 -6.14 24.17
CA GLY A 218 11.89 -5.79 23.84
C GLY A 218 11.74 -4.82 22.67
N VAL A 219 12.80 -4.15 22.22
CA VAL A 219 12.71 -3.27 21.03
C VAL A 219 12.39 -4.07 19.76
N LEU A 220 12.95 -5.27 19.65
CA LEU A 220 12.63 -6.27 18.65
C LEU A 220 12.19 -7.57 19.35
N ASN A 221 11.05 -8.11 18.92
CA ASN A 221 10.55 -9.42 19.32
C ASN A 221 10.16 -10.19 18.05
N VAL A 222 10.51 -11.48 17.99
CA VAL A 222 10.20 -12.38 16.87
C VAL A 222 9.41 -13.56 17.39
N VAL A 223 8.19 -13.73 16.88
CA VAL A 223 7.31 -14.86 17.18
C VAL A 223 7.07 -15.65 15.90
N THR A 224 7.34 -16.94 15.93
CA THR A 224 7.22 -17.86 14.80
C THR A 224 5.90 -18.62 14.87
N GLY A 225 5.40 -19.06 13.72
CA GLY A 225 4.18 -19.86 13.61
C GLY A 225 3.49 -19.71 12.27
N ASP A 226 2.30 -20.26 12.14
CA ASP A 226 1.47 -20.22 10.92
C ASP A 226 0.56 -18.97 10.84
N GLY A 227 -0.44 -19.02 9.97
CA GLY A 227 -1.44 -17.96 9.82
C GLY A 227 -2.20 -17.63 11.12
N ARG A 228 -2.36 -18.58 12.05
CA ARG A 228 -3.04 -18.37 13.34
C ARG A 228 -2.27 -17.41 14.23
N THR A 229 -0.94 -17.56 14.29
CA THR A 229 -0.05 -16.63 15.01
C THR A 229 -0.12 -15.22 14.42
N GLY A 230 -0.19 -15.11 13.09
CA GLY A 230 -0.38 -13.84 12.40
C GLY A 230 -1.73 -13.19 12.75
N ALA A 231 -2.81 -13.97 12.75
CA ALA A 231 -4.14 -13.50 13.12
C ALA A 231 -4.20 -13.00 14.59
N ALA A 232 -3.56 -13.74 15.51
CA ALA A 232 -3.45 -13.33 16.91
C ALA A 232 -2.74 -11.97 17.06
N LEU A 233 -1.64 -11.76 16.33
CA LEU A 233 -0.92 -10.49 16.32
C LEU A 233 -1.76 -9.34 15.76
N VAL A 234 -2.52 -9.58 14.69
CA VAL A 234 -3.41 -8.59 14.07
C VAL A 234 -4.54 -8.18 15.01
N ALA A 235 -5.12 -9.14 15.73
CA ALA A 235 -6.23 -8.92 16.64
C ALA A 235 -5.81 -8.28 17.98
N HIS A 236 -4.53 -8.30 18.34
CA HIS A 236 -4.05 -7.85 19.64
C HIS A 236 -4.39 -6.37 19.91
N ALA A 237 -4.98 -6.08 21.07
CA ALA A 237 -5.46 -4.73 21.41
C ALA A 237 -4.32 -3.72 21.54
N ASP A 238 -3.21 -4.12 22.19
CA ASP A 238 -2.05 -3.26 22.43
C ASP A 238 -1.06 -3.17 21.26
N VAL A 239 -1.50 -3.38 20.03
CA VAL A 239 -0.71 -3.10 18.82
C VAL A 239 -1.28 -1.84 18.17
N ASP A 240 -0.43 -0.87 17.85
CA ASP A 240 -0.85 0.43 17.29
C ASP A 240 -0.85 0.45 15.76
N LYS A 241 -0.07 -0.43 15.14
CA LYS A 241 0.02 -0.56 13.68
C LYS A 241 0.21 -2.01 13.26
N ILE A 242 -0.43 -2.39 12.16
CA ILE A 242 -0.09 -3.59 11.40
C ILE A 242 0.60 -3.19 10.09
N ALA A 243 1.75 -3.81 9.81
CA ALA A 243 2.42 -3.74 8.51
C ALA A 243 2.55 -5.15 7.94
N PHE A 244 1.84 -5.42 6.85
CA PHE A 244 1.74 -6.74 6.24
C PHE A 244 2.24 -6.72 4.80
N THR A 245 3.01 -7.75 4.44
CA THR A 245 3.30 -8.06 3.04
C THR A 245 2.86 -9.50 2.76
N GLY A 246 2.11 -9.73 1.68
CA GLY A 246 1.63 -11.06 1.31
C GLY A 246 0.49 -11.05 0.29
N SER A 247 -0.42 -12.03 0.34
CA SER A 247 -1.48 -12.14 -0.66
C SER A 247 -2.61 -11.13 -0.42
N THR A 248 -3.28 -10.72 -1.51
CA THR A 248 -4.43 -9.80 -1.44
C THR A 248 -5.55 -10.31 -0.54
N GLU A 249 -5.86 -11.61 -0.59
CA GLU A 249 -6.93 -12.22 0.22
C GLU A 249 -6.63 -12.15 1.73
N VAL A 250 -5.37 -12.33 2.12
CA VAL A 250 -4.97 -12.13 3.53
C VAL A 250 -5.02 -10.65 3.90
N GLY A 251 -4.62 -9.75 2.98
CA GLY A 251 -4.77 -8.30 3.16
C GLY A 251 -6.21 -7.87 3.43
N ARG A 252 -7.17 -8.43 2.68
CA ARG A 252 -8.63 -8.24 2.90
C ARG A 252 -9.04 -8.70 4.30
N SER A 253 -8.59 -9.88 4.70
CA SER A 253 -8.87 -10.44 6.04
C SER A 253 -8.31 -9.56 7.16
N ILE A 254 -7.10 -9.03 6.99
CA ILE A 254 -6.46 -8.11 7.95
C ILE A 254 -7.21 -6.78 8.02
N ARG A 255 -7.62 -6.20 6.88
CA ARG A 255 -8.41 -4.96 6.88
C ARG A 255 -9.74 -5.16 7.62
N ALA A 256 -10.42 -6.29 7.39
CA ALA A 256 -11.65 -6.62 8.09
C ALA A 256 -11.42 -6.75 9.61
N ALA A 257 -10.37 -7.47 10.03
CA ALA A 257 -10.07 -7.71 11.44
C ALA A 257 -9.62 -6.44 12.20
N THR A 258 -9.00 -5.48 11.51
CA THR A 258 -8.52 -4.23 12.11
C THR A 258 -9.51 -3.07 12.04
N ALA A 259 -10.64 -3.22 11.33
CA ALA A 259 -11.61 -2.15 11.15
C ALA A 259 -12.23 -1.70 12.49
N GLY A 260 -12.23 -0.39 12.73
CA GLY A 260 -12.72 0.23 13.96
C GLY A 260 -11.74 0.18 15.14
N THR A 261 -10.58 -0.48 15.00
CA THR A 261 -9.64 -0.64 16.12
C THR A 261 -8.76 0.58 16.37
N GLY A 262 -8.70 1.53 15.43
CA GLY A 262 -7.79 2.68 15.49
C GLY A 262 -6.35 2.39 15.07
N LYS A 263 -6.04 1.15 14.67
CA LYS A 263 -4.71 0.74 14.21
C LYS A 263 -4.38 1.40 12.87
N SER A 264 -3.16 1.92 12.75
CA SER A 264 -2.58 2.21 11.43
C SER A 264 -2.37 0.90 10.66
N LEU A 265 -2.50 0.94 9.33
CA LEU A 265 -2.41 -0.24 8.49
C LEU A 265 -1.66 0.07 7.20
N THR A 266 -0.63 -0.73 6.90
CA THR A 266 0.05 -0.74 5.60
C THR A 266 -0.04 -2.14 5.03
N LEU A 267 -0.44 -2.25 3.77
CA LEU A 267 -0.63 -3.50 3.06
C LEU A 267 0.18 -3.47 1.75
N GLU A 268 1.17 -4.35 1.62
CA GLU A 268 1.90 -4.59 0.38
C GLU A 268 1.49 -5.96 -0.18
N LEU A 269 0.69 -5.96 -1.24
CA LEU A 269 -0.03 -7.16 -1.67
C LEU A 269 0.47 -7.67 -3.04
N GLY A 270 -0.30 -8.58 -3.64
CA GLY A 270 0.07 -9.21 -4.90
C GLY A 270 0.18 -8.21 -6.06
N GLY A 271 0.86 -8.63 -7.12
CA GLY A 271 1.03 -7.86 -8.33
C GLY A 271 1.14 -8.74 -9.56
N LYS A 272 0.61 -8.25 -10.68
CA LYS A 272 0.81 -8.84 -12.00
C LYS A 272 1.46 -7.81 -12.92
N SER A 273 2.66 -7.38 -12.55
CA SER A 273 3.34 -6.24 -13.16
C SER A 273 3.53 -6.43 -14.68
N PRO A 274 3.15 -5.43 -15.50
CA PRO A 274 3.42 -5.46 -16.93
C PRO A 274 4.89 -5.12 -17.23
N PHE A 275 5.42 -5.77 -18.25
CA PHE A 275 6.74 -5.52 -18.84
C PHE A 275 6.54 -5.16 -20.30
N ILE A 276 6.67 -3.88 -20.64
CA ILE A 276 6.27 -3.32 -21.94
C ILE A 276 7.49 -3.12 -22.82
N VAL A 277 7.49 -3.69 -24.02
CA VAL A 277 8.58 -3.60 -24.99
C VAL A 277 8.07 -2.96 -26.29
N PHE A 278 8.55 -1.74 -26.57
CA PHE A 278 8.25 -1.03 -27.81
C PHE A 278 9.15 -1.48 -28.97
N ASP A 279 8.77 -1.13 -30.19
CA ASP A 279 9.46 -1.48 -31.43
C ASP A 279 10.89 -0.93 -31.56
N ASP A 280 11.17 0.18 -30.87
CA ASP A 280 12.46 0.85 -30.84
C ASP A 280 13.31 0.54 -29.60
N ALA A 281 12.86 -0.37 -28.73
CA ALA A 281 13.62 -0.78 -27.56
C ALA A 281 14.94 -1.46 -27.95
N ASP A 282 15.98 -1.34 -27.11
CA ASP A 282 17.07 -2.32 -27.12
C ASP A 282 16.51 -3.70 -26.78
N LEU A 283 16.29 -4.52 -27.81
CA LEU A 283 15.68 -5.84 -27.64
C LEU A 283 16.59 -6.81 -26.91
N ASP A 284 17.91 -6.67 -27.00
CA ASP A 284 18.83 -7.56 -26.29
C ASP A 284 18.87 -7.20 -24.80
N GLY A 285 18.97 -5.91 -24.49
CA GLY A 285 18.81 -5.40 -23.12
C GLY A 285 17.46 -5.76 -22.51
N ALA A 286 16.37 -5.60 -23.26
CA ALA A 286 15.02 -5.96 -22.80
C ALA A 286 14.84 -7.47 -22.58
N VAL A 287 15.48 -8.33 -23.37
CA VAL A 287 15.47 -9.78 -23.13
C VAL A 287 16.17 -10.13 -21.81
N GLU A 288 17.36 -9.58 -21.53
CA GLU A 288 18.01 -9.77 -20.23
C GLU A 288 17.18 -9.14 -19.09
N GLY A 289 16.51 -8.02 -19.34
CA GLY A 289 15.55 -7.43 -18.42
C GLY A 289 14.39 -8.38 -18.08
N VAL A 290 13.84 -9.12 -19.06
CA VAL A 290 12.84 -10.17 -18.78
C VAL A 290 13.46 -11.29 -17.97
N VAL A 291 14.74 -11.63 -18.22
CA VAL A 291 15.46 -12.63 -17.42
C VAL A 291 15.45 -12.24 -15.93
N ASP A 292 15.90 -11.02 -15.66
CA ASP A 292 15.97 -10.43 -14.33
C ASP A 292 14.59 -10.12 -13.72
N ALA A 293 13.55 -10.00 -14.54
CA ALA A 293 12.18 -9.74 -14.08
C ALA A 293 11.46 -11.01 -13.58
N ILE A 294 11.73 -12.16 -14.19
CA ILE A 294 10.91 -13.37 -14.02
C ILE A 294 11.67 -14.57 -13.49
N TRP A 295 12.92 -14.76 -13.87
CA TRP A 295 13.66 -15.91 -13.37
C TRP A 295 14.52 -15.55 -12.16
N PHE A 296 14.72 -14.25 -11.90
CA PHE A 296 15.10 -13.75 -10.58
C PHE A 296 14.15 -14.29 -9.49
N ASN A 297 14.72 -14.89 -8.46
CA ASN A 297 14.02 -15.56 -7.36
C ASN A 297 12.91 -16.52 -7.87
N GLN A 298 13.14 -17.18 -9.01
CA GLN A 298 12.21 -18.09 -9.69
C GLN A 298 10.80 -17.49 -9.86
N GLY A 299 10.71 -16.18 -10.07
CA GLY A 299 9.45 -15.47 -10.28
C GLY A 299 8.58 -15.31 -9.03
N GLN A 300 9.13 -15.65 -7.86
CA GLN A 300 8.50 -15.50 -6.55
C GLN A 300 8.68 -14.04 -6.07
N VAL A 301 8.33 -13.07 -6.91
CA VAL A 301 8.55 -11.65 -6.67
C VAL A 301 7.23 -10.92 -6.91
N CYS A 302 6.77 -10.14 -5.93
CA CYS A 302 5.49 -9.43 -6.02
C CYS A 302 5.41 -8.48 -7.23
N CYS A 303 6.55 -7.90 -7.62
CA CYS A 303 6.67 -7.00 -8.76
C CYS A 303 7.23 -7.65 -10.04
N ALA A 304 7.32 -8.98 -10.11
CA ALA A 304 7.81 -9.70 -11.29
C ALA A 304 7.12 -9.21 -12.57
N GLY A 305 7.90 -8.94 -13.62
CA GLY A 305 7.43 -8.52 -14.96
C GLY A 305 6.70 -9.63 -15.72
N SER A 306 5.71 -10.24 -15.08
CA SER A 306 5.14 -11.53 -15.44
C SER A 306 4.08 -11.45 -16.53
N ARG A 307 3.74 -10.23 -16.97
CA ARG A 307 2.96 -9.95 -18.18
C ARG A 307 3.82 -9.18 -19.16
N LEU A 308 4.45 -9.90 -20.07
CA LEU A 308 5.19 -9.33 -21.16
C LEU A 308 4.20 -8.81 -22.22
N LEU A 309 4.28 -7.52 -22.52
CA LEU A 309 3.55 -6.83 -23.58
C LEU A 309 4.57 -6.41 -24.63
N VAL A 310 4.52 -6.98 -25.84
CA VAL A 310 5.48 -6.66 -26.92
C VAL A 310 4.76 -6.04 -28.10
N GLN A 311 5.32 -4.98 -28.67
CA GLN A 311 4.73 -4.37 -29.86
C GLN A 311 4.82 -5.32 -31.07
N GLU A 312 3.71 -5.46 -31.81
CA GLU A 312 3.56 -6.46 -32.90
C GLU A 312 4.72 -6.45 -33.92
N GLY A 313 5.30 -5.27 -34.22
CA GLY A 313 6.40 -5.13 -35.18
C GLY A 313 7.70 -5.83 -34.79
N VAL A 314 7.92 -6.13 -33.51
CA VAL A 314 9.14 -6.79 -33.00
C VAL A 314 8.88 -8.09 -32.23
N GLU A 315 7.62 -8.44 -31.99
CA GLU A 315 7.21 -9.60 -31.17
C GLU A 315 7.92 -10.90 -31.56
N ALA A 316 7.85 -11.30 -32.84
CA ALA A 316 8.43 -12.56 -33.30
C ALA A 316 9.95 -12.63 -33.05
N ARG A 317 10.66 -11.52 -33.32
CA ARG A 317 12.10 -11.40 -33.11
C ARG A 317 12.45 -11.42 -31.62
N PHE A 318 11.66 -10.73 -30.79
CA PHE A 318 11.85 -10.70 -29.35
C PHE A 318 11.64 -12.08 -28.72
N LEU A 319 10.56 -12.77 -29.06
CA LEU A 319 10.27 -14.11 -28.53
C LEU A 319 11.30 -15.15 -28.96
N ASP A 320 11.86 -15.06 -30.17
CA ASP A 320 12.96 -15.94 -30.60
C ASP A 320 14.23 -15.70 -29.78
N LYS A 321 14.64 -14.43 -29.58
CA LYS A 321 15.77 -14.08 -28.69
C LYS A 321 15.53 -14.58 -27.27
N LEU A 322 14.33 -14.36 -26.73
CA LEU A 322 13.96 -14.78 -25.38
C LEU A 322 14.02 -16.30 -25.22
N ARG A 323 13.46 -17.08 -26.16
CA ARG A 323 13.53 -18.55 -26.12
C ARG A 323 14.99 -19.04 -26.13
N ARG A 324 15.85 -18.48 -26.98
CA ARG A 324 17.29 -18.81 -26.99
C ARG A 324 17.95 -18.48 -25.66
N ARG A 325 17.62 -17.33 -25.07
CA ARG A 325 18.16 -16.95 -23.77
C ARG A 325 17.68 -17.86 -22.65
N MET A 326 16.42 -18.30 -22.68
CA MET A 326 15.86 -19.24 -21.72
C MET A 326 16.57 -20.61 -21.76
N THR A 327 17.09 -21.05 -22.91
CA THR A 327 17.81 -22.35 -22.99
C THR A 327 19.17 -22.33 -22.29
N THR A 328 19.69 -21.16 -21.93
CA THR A 328 20.98 -21.05 -21.23
C THR A 328 20.84 -20.96 -19.71
N LEU A 329 19.61 -20.88 -19.18
CA LEU A 329 19.35 -20.83 -17.75
C LEU A 329 19.63 -22.18 -17.09
N ARG A 330 20.39 -22.15 -15.99
CA ARG A 330 20.73 -23.35 -15.21
C ARG A 330 19.82 -23.48 -14.00
N VAL A 331 19.10 -24.60 -13.91
CA VAL A 331 18.27 -24.96 -12.75
C VAL A 331 19.05 -25.93 -11.87
N GLY A 332 19.11 -25.70 -10.56
CA GLY A 332 19.91 -26.54 -9.69
C GLY A 332 19.88 -26.16 -8.22
N ARG A 333 20.81 -26.75 -7.46
CA ARG A 333 20.89 -26.54 -6.01
C ARG A 333 21.21 -25.09 -5.67
N SER A 334 20.51 -24.57 -4.67
CA SER A 334 20.57 -23.18 -4.22
C SER A 334 21.99 -22.70 -3.86
N LEU A 335 22.84 -23.58 -3.31
CA LEU A 335 24.20 -23.22 -2.91
C LEU A 335 25.23 -23.24 -4.03
N ASP A 336 24.90 -23.75 -5.21
CA ASP A 336 25.82 -23.73 -6.35
C ASP A 336 25.80 -22.34 -7.02
N LYS A 337 26.95 -21.67 -7.03
CA LYS A 337 27.13 -20.33 -7.59
C LYS A 337 26.87 -20.28 -9.10
N GLY A 338 26.93 -21.43 -9.78
CA GLY A 338 26.59 -21.59 -11.19
C GLY A 338 25.09 -21.67 -11.47
N ILE A 339 24.21 -21.62 -10.47
CA ILE A 339 22.77 -21.79 -10.71
C ILE A 339 22.08 -20.43 -10.89
N ASP A 340 21.13 -20.41 -11.82
CA ASP A 340 20.28 -19.26 -12.13
C ASP A 340 18.87 -19.41 -11.53
N LEU A 341 18.36 -20.64 -11.45
CA LEU A 341 17.08 -20.97 -10.83
C LEU A 341 17.22 -22.02 -9.73
N GLY A 342 16.84 -21.65 -8.52
CA GLY A 342 16.76 -22.54 -7.37
C GLY A 342 15.46 -23.35 -7.32
N ALA A 343 15.18 -23.89 -6.14
CA ALA A 343 13.93 -24.58 -5.86
C ALA A 343 12.82 -23.58 -5.50
N ILE A 344 11.58 -23.89 -5.91
CA ILE A 344 10.36 -23.26 -5.39
C ILE A 344 10.27 -23.54 -3.89
N VAL A 345 9.86 -22.54 -3.11
CA VAL A 345 9.96 -22.54 -1.65
C VAL A 345 9.33 -23.76 -0.95
N ASP A 346 8.25 -24.33 -1.49
CA ASP A 346 7.48 -25.39 -0.83
C ASP A 346 6.67 -26.21 -1.85
N PRO A 347 6.42 -27.52 -1.60
CA PRO A 347 5.57 -28.35 -2.45
C PRO A 347 4.18 -27.76 -2.74
N VAL A 348 3.57 -27.05 -1.79
CA VAL A 348 2.25 -26.41 -1.97
C VAL A 348 2.32 -25.35 -3.07
N GLN A 349 3.40 -24.55 -3.10
CA GLN A 349 3.59 -23.54 -4.12
C GLN A 349 3.90 -24.15 -5.48
N LEU A 350 4.71 -25.22 -5.51
CA LEU A 350 5.00 -25.97 -6.73
C LEU A 350 3.72 -26.53 -7.37
N GLU A 351 2.82 -27.08 -6.56
CA GLU A 351 1.55 -27.62 -7.02
C GLU A 351 0.60 -26.52 -7.53
N ARG A 352 0.56 -25.36 -6.87
CA ARG A 352 -0.17 -24.18 -7.36
C ARG A 352 0.29 -23.79 -8.76
N ILE A 353 1.59 -23.71 -9.00
CA ILE A 353 2.15 -23.35 -10.32
C ILE A 353 1.72 -24.40 -11.37
N ARG A 354 1.84 -25.70 -11.07
CA ARG A 354 1.41 -26.79 -11.96
C ARG A 354 -0.06 -26.70 -12.31
N SER A 355 -0.92 -26.49 -11.32
CA SER A 355 -2.36 -26.34 -11.48
C SER A 355 -2.72 -25.17 -12.41
N LEU A 356 -2.09 -24.00 -12.23
CA LEU A 356 -2.30 -22.85 -13.10
C LEU A 356 -1.83 -23.11 -14.54
N MET A 357 -0.70 -23.79 -14.73
CA MET A 357 -0.22 -24.15 -16.07
C MET A 357 -1.13 -25.15 -16.77
N GLN A 358 -1.69 -26.13 -16.04
CA GLN A 358 -2.69 -27.04 -16.61
C GLN A 358 -3.93 -26.26 -17.05
N ARG A 359 -4.47 -25.40 -16.19
CA ARG A 359 -5.63 -24.56 -16.54
C ARG A 359 -5.37 -23.66 -17.75
N GLY A 360 -4.17 -23.09 -17.85
CA GLY A 360 -3.76 -22.32 -19.02
C GLY A 360 -3.82 -23.13 -20.31
N ARG A 361 -3.33 -24.38 -20.30
CA ARG A 361 -3.43 -25.28 -21.46
C ARG A 361 -4.88 -25.58 -21.81
N ASP A 362 -5.73 -25.80 -20.81
CA ASP A 362 -7.16 -26.06 -20.99
C ASP A 362 -7.88 -24.84 -21.60
N GLU A 363 -7.41 -23.61 -21.31
CA GLU A 363 -7.87 -22.34 -21.91
C GLU A 363 -7.26 -22.07 -23.31
N GLY A 364 -6.39 -22.95 -23.82
CA GLY A 364 -5.79 -22.84 -25.15
C GLY A 364 -4.44 -22.10 -25.20
N ALA A 365 -3.80 -21.86 -24.06
CA ALA A 365 -2.50 -21.21 -24.01
C ALA A 365 -1.36 -22.15 -24.43
N ASP A 366 -0.40 -21.61 -25.18
CA ASP A 366 0.80 -22.31 -25.61
C ASP A 366 1.89 -22.17 -24.54
N VAL A 367 2.02 -23.18 -23.69
CA VAL A 367 3.05 -23.22 -22.63
C VAL A 367 4.29 -23.95 -23.15
N TRP A 368 5.37 -23.17 -23.37
CA TRP A 368 6.68 -23.63 -23.82
C TRP A 368 7.69 -23.64 -22.67
N GLN A 369 8.46 -24.73 -22.60
CA GLN A 369 9.56 -24.93 -21.66
C GLN A 369 10.77 -25.46 -22.45
N PRO A 370 12.00 -25.01 -22.16
CA PRO A 370 13.18 -25.45 -22.89
C PRO A 370 13.51 -26.91 -22.55
N PRO A 371 13.44 -27.86 -23.52
CA PRO A 371 13.64 -29.28 -23.25
C PRO A 371 15.08 -29.65 -22.87
N GLN A 372 16.04 -28.76 -23.11
CA GLN A 372 17.45 -28.95 -22.75
C GLN A 372 17.75 -28.63 -21.29
N VAL A 373 16.86 -27.90 -20.60
CA VAL A 373 17.06 -27.55 -19.19
C VAL A 373 16.72 -28.76 -18.33
N ALA A 374 17.76 -29.44 -17.84
CA ALA A 374 17.61 -30.55 -16.92
C ALA A 374 17.15 -30.05 -15.53
N LEU A 375 16.20 -30.75 -14.94
CA LEU A 375 15.78 -30.52 -13.55
C LEU A 375 16.50 -31.54 -12.65
N PRO A 376 17.00 -31.12 -11.48
CA PRO A 376 17.55 -32.06 -10.50
C PRO A 376 16.49 -33.07 -10.02
N ASP A 377 16.96 -34.27 -9.65
CA ASP A 377 16.12 -35.28 -9.00
C ASP A 377 15.80 -34.87 -7.55
N GLY A 378 14.52 -34.97 -7.19
CA GLY A 378 14.03 -34.57 -5.85
C GLY A 378 13.97 -33.06 -5.66
N GLY A 379 13.44 -32.60 -4.52
CA GLY A 379 13.24 -31.18 -4.24
C GLY A 379 12.12 -30.53 -5.06
N CYS A 380 11.98 -29.21 -4.94
CA CYS A 380 10.87 -28.45 -5.51
C CYS A 380 11.28 -27.65 -6.77
N TYR A 381 11.74 -28.30 -7.83
CA TYR A 381 12.16 -27.58 -9.06
C TYR A 381 11.03 -27.40 -10.06
N TYR A 382 11.00 -26.23 -10.73
CA TYR A 382 10.10 -25.93 -11.85
C TYR A 382 10.89 -25.27 -13.00
N PRO A 383 10.68 -25.67 -14.26
CA PRO A 383 11.45 -25.15 -15.38
C PRO A 383 11.05 -23.71 -15.74
N PRO A 384 11.98 -22.91 -16.31
CA PRO A 384 11.64 -21.62 -16.88
C PRO A 384 10.57 -21.77 -17.97
N THR A 385 9.47 -21.02 -17.86
CA THR A 385 8.28 -21.24 -18.68
C THR A 385 7.83 -19.96 -19.37
N LEU A 386 7.58 -20.04 -20.68
CA LEU A 386 7.00 -18.97 -21.50
C LEU A 386 5.62 -19.42 -21.98
N VAL A 387 4.61 -18.58 -21.77
CA VAL A 387 3.24 -18.82 -22.18
C VAL A 387 2.81 -17.79 -23.22
N THR A 388 2.43 -18.26 -24.41
CA THR A 388 1.90 -17.44 -25.52
C THR A 388 0.46 -17.85 -25.86
N GLY A 389 -0.18 -17.15 -26.79
CA GLY A 389 -1.57 -17.44 -27.18
C GLY A 389 -2.59 -17.07 -26.10
N VAL A 390 -2.23 -16.17 -25.18
CA VAL A 390 -3.07 -15.77 -24.04
C VAL A 390 -3.87 -14.53 -24.41
N GLY A 391 -5.19 -14.59 -24.24
CA GLY A 391 -6.06 -13.42 -24.36
C GLY A 391 -6.09 -12.57 -23.08
N PRO A 392 -6.41 -11.26 -23.14
CA PRO A 392 -6.41 -10.38 -21.96
C PRO A 392 -7.36 -10.81 -20.83
N ALA A 393 -8.40 -11.58 -21.12
CA ALA A 393 -9.36 -12.10 -20.14
C ALA A 393 -8.98 -13.48 -19.56
N SER A 394 -7.89 -14.10 -20.03
CA SER A 394 -7.43 -15.38 -19.49
C SER A 394 -7.01 -15.25 -18.03
N LEU A 395 -7.22 -16.32 -17.27
CA LEU A 395 -6.77 -16.41 -15.89
C LEU A 395 -5.28 -16.10 -15.75
N LEU A 396 -4.44 -16.59 -16.67
CA LEU A 396 -2.99 -16.39 -16.61
C LEU A 396 -2.58 -14.91 -16.83
N ALA A 397 -3.42 -14.13 -17.51
CA ALA A 397 -3.22 -12.69 -17.70
C ALA A 397 -3.74 -11.84 -16.53
N GLN A 398 -4.57 -12.40 -15.65
CA GLN A 398 -5.24 -11.67 -14.57
C GLN A 398 -4.74 -12.05 -13.17
N GLU A 399 -4.43 -13.32 -12.94
CA GLU A 399 -4.08 -13.87 -11.64
C GLU A 399 -2.57 -14.02 -11.44
N GLU A 400 -2.13 -13.85 -10.20
CA GLU A 400 -0.74 -14.04 -9.80
C GLU A 400 -0.37 -15.55 -9.78
N ILE A 401 0.66 -15.88 -10.57
CA ILE A 401 1.20 -17.25 -10.68
C ILE A 401 2.25 -17.51 -9.58
N PHE A 402 3.13 -16.53 -9.36
CA PHE A 402 4.19 -16.55 -8.34
C PHE A 402 5.16 -17.74 -8.51
N GLY A 403 5.73 -17.84 -9.71
CA GLY A 403 6.68 -18.88 -10.12
C GLY A 403 7.37 -18.46 -11.42
N PRO A 404 8.29 -19.27 -11.98
CA PRO A 404 9.17 -18.88 -13.08
C PRO A 404 8.47 -18.94 -14.44
N VAL A 405 7.32 -18.28 -14.52
CA VAL A 405 6.37 -18.30 -15.64
C VAL A 405 6.13 -16.89 -16.15
N LEU A 406 6.43 -16.68 -17.43
CA LEU A 406 6.11 -15.46 -18.16
C LEU A 406 4.90 -15.65 -19.07
N VAL A 407 3.95 -14.72 -19.00
CA VAL A 407 2.80 -14.67 -19.92
C VAL A 407 3.02 -13.54 -20.90
N SER A 408 2.95 -13.84 -22.20
CA SER A 408 3.19 -12.87 -23.27
C SER A 408 1.92 -12.58 -24.05
N MET A 409 1.71 -11.29 -24.32
CA MET A 409 0.70 -10.74 -25.22
C MET A 409 1.35 -9.67 -26.09
N SER A 410 0.71 -9.31 -27.21
CA SER A 410 1.15 -8.20 -28.06
C SER A 410 0.20 -7.01 -28.05
N PHE A 411 0.70 -5.88 -28.52
CA PHE A 411 -0.05 -4.63 -28.68
C PHE A 411 0.37 -3.89 -29.96
N ARG A 412 -0.49 -2.99 -30.46
CA ARG A 412 -0.23 -2.22 -31.69
C ARG A 412 0.26 -0.81 -31.41
N THR A 413 -0.45 -0.12 -30.53
CA THR A 413 -0.21 1.28 -30.21
C THR A 413 0.18 1.47 -28.74
N PRO A 414 0.83 2.59 -28.39
CA PRO A 414 1.11 2.91 -26.98
C PRO A 414 -0.17 2.97 -26.12
N ASP A 415 -1.29 3.40 -26.69
CA ASP A 415 -2.58 3.43 -25.99
C ASP A 415 -3.10 2.02 -25.68
N ASP A 416 -2.94 1.07 -26.62
CA ASP A 416 -3.26 -0.34 -26.39
C ASP A 416 -2.37 -0.93 -25.28
N ALA A 417 -1.08 -0.59 -25.27
CA ALA A 417 -0.15 -1.04 -24.24
C ALA A 417 -0.59 -0.57 -22.84
N VAL A 418 -0.95 0.71 -22.70
CA VAL A 418 -1.47 1.28 -21.44
C VAL A 418 -2.79 0.62 -21.03
N ALA A 419 -3.71 0.41 -21.99
CA ALA A 419 -4.99 -0.24 -21.71
C ALA A 419 -4.80 -1.68 -21.21
N LEU A 420 -3.95 -2.47 -21.87
CA LEU A 420 -3.63 -3.84 -21.47
C LEU A 420 -2.89 -3.90 -20.12
N ALA A 421 -1.91 -3.02 -19.92
CA ALA A 421 -1.15 -2.93 -18.67
C ALA A 421 -2.06 -2.66 -17.47
N ASN A 422 -2.97 -1.68 -17.62
CA ASN A 422 -3.90 -1.25 -16.57
C ASN A 422 -5.13 -2.17 -16.43
N ASN A 423 -5.36 -3.11 -17.35
CA ASN A 423 -6.44 -4.09 -17.28
C ASN A 423 -6.12 -5.21 -16.28
N THR A 424 -6.10 -4.83 -15.01
CA THR A 424 -5.90 -5.71 -13.86
C THR A 424 -6.41 -5.00 -12.60
N ARG A 425 -6.80 -5.79 -11.58
CA ARG A 425 -7.14 -5.27 -10.25
C ARG A 425 -5.92 -4.77 -9.46
N TYR A 426 -4.72 -5.18 -9.88
CA TYR A 426 -3.44 -4.83 -9.26
C TYR A 426 -2.90 -3.46 -9.72
N GLY A 427 -1.84 -3.01 -9.06
CA GLY A 427 -1.13 -1.77 -9.40
C GLY A 427 0.17 -1.61 -8.62
N LEU A 428 1.07 -2.60 -8.69
CA LEU A 428 2.31 -2.58 -7.90
C LEU A 428 3.48 -1.91 -8.64
N ALA A 429 3.99 -2.55 -9.69
CA ALA A 429 5.11 -2.05 -10.47
C ALA A 429 4.87 -2.24 -11.98
N ALA A 430 5.70 -1.61 -12.80
CA ALA A 430 5.77 -1.82 -14.24
C ALA A 430 7.18 -1.55 -14.77
N SER A 431 7.52 -2.16 -15.91
CA SER A 431 8.75 -1.91 -16.64
C SER A 431 8.41 -1.46 -18.07
N VAL A 432 9.11 -0.45 -18.58
CA VAL A 432 8.90 0.13 -19.91
C VAL A 432 10.22 0.19 -20.66
N TRP A 433 10.29 -0.43 -21.82
CA TRP A 433 11.48 -0.52 -22.67
C TRP A 433 11.26 0.22 -23.98
N THR A 434 12.04 1.28 -24.19
CA THR A 434 12.05 2.11 -25.39
C THR A 434 13.28 3.01 -25.38
N GLU A 435 13.90 3.23 -26.55
CA GLU A 435 15.01 4.19 -26.69
C GLU A 435 14.52 5.65 -26.86
N THR A 436 13.21 5.85 -27.05
CA THR A 436 12.62 7.19 -27.17
C THR A 436 12.22 7.75 -25.82
N ILE A 437 12.99 8.72 -25.31
CA ILE A 437 12.74 9.40 -24.02
C ILE A 437 11.32 9.98 -23.92
N GLY A 438 10.81 10.61 -24.99
CA GLY A 438 9.47 11.18 -25.00
C GLY A 438 8.38 10.13 -24.81
N ARG A 439 8.59 8.91 -25.34
CA ARG A 439 7.66 7.80 -25.16
C ARG A 439 7.74 7.23 -23.75
N ALA A 440 8.95 7.03 -23.22
CA ALA A 440 9.14 6.56 -21.84
C ALA A 440 8.44 7.47 -20.83
N LEU A 441 8.63 8.79 -20.95
CA LEU A 441 8.07 9.78 -20.05
C LEU A 441 6.58 10.07 -20.28
N ASP A 442 6.02 9.76 -21.46
CA ASP A 442 4.57 9.75 -21.69
C ASP A 442 3.89 8.54 -21.04
N ILE A 443 4.49 7.35 -21.20
CA ILE A 443 3.86 6.09 -20.77
C ILE A 443 3.92 5.91 -19.26
N ALA A 444 5.05 6.21 -18.61
CA ALA A 444 5.22 6.04 -17.17
C ALA A 444 4.10 6.64 -16.29
N PRO A 445 3.67 7.91 -16.46
CA PRO A 445 2.59 8.48 -15.67
C PRO A 445 1.22 7.86 -15.96
N ARG A 446 1.03 7.25 -17.15
CA ARG A 446 -0.25 6.64 -17.56
C ARG A 446 -0.47 5.23 -16.99
N LEU A 447 0.57 4.60 -16.45
CA LEU A 447 0.49 3.28 -15.83
C LEU A 447 -0.03 3.40 -14.38
N ALA A 448 -1.06 2.62 -14.04
CA ALA A 448 -1.70 2.66 -12.73
C ALA A 448 -0.96 1.77 -11.71
N CYS A 449 0.28 2.14 -11.37
CA CYS A 449 1.13 1.41 -10.43
C CYS A 449 2.03 2.34 -9.61
N GLY A 450 2.54 1.87 -8.46
CA GLY A 450 3.38 2.69 -7.59
C GLY A 450 4.84 2.79 -7.99
N VAL A 451 5.34 1.90 -8.84
CA VAL A 451 6.72 1.94 -9.34
C VAL A 451 6.75 1.73 -10.85
N VAL A 452 7.56 2.52 -11.56
CA VAL A 452 7.85 2.32 -12.98
C VAL A 452 9.35 2.36 -13.20
N TRP A 453 9.88 1.37 -13.89
CA TRP A 453 11.29 1.34 -14.31
C TRP A 453 11.38 1.57 -15.83
N ILE A 454 12.15 2.57 -16.25
CA ILE A 454 12.47 2.81 -17.67
C ILE A 454 13.77 2.10 -18.01
N ASN A 455 13.73 1.24 -19.04
CA ASN A 455 14.85 0.43 -19.54
C ASN A 455 15.58 -0.36 -18.43
N ALA A 456 14.82 -0.76 -17.41
CA ALA A 456 15.27 -1.54 -16.27
C ALA A 456 14.08 -2.25 -15.61
N THR A 457 14.34 -3.10 -14.63
CA THR A 457 13.31 -3.74 -13.80
C THR A 457 13.91 -4.09 -12.43
N ASN A 458 13.06 -4.31 -11.41
CA ASN A 458 13.49 -4.81 -10.11
C ASN A 458 14.63 -4.00 -9.46
N LEU A 459 14.67 -2.68 -9.70
CA LEU A 459 15.58 -1.79 -9.00
C LEU A 459 14.98 -1.40 -7.65
N PHE A 460 15.76 -1.59 -6.59
CA PHE A 460 15.39 -1.27 -5.22
C PHE A 460 16.51 -0.47 -4.56
N ASP A 461 16.14 0.54 -3.77
CA ASP A 461 17.04 1.19 -2.83
C ASP A 461 16.27 1.65 -1.60
N ALA A 462 16.94 1.68 -0.45
CA ALA A 462 16.33 2.11 0.79
C ALA A 462 15.82 3.56 0.77
N ALA A 463 16.34 4.41 -0.13
CA ALA A 463 15.92 5.80 -0.28
C ALA A 463 14.70 5.99 -1.21
N VAL A 464 14.26 4.95 -1.92
CA VAL A 464 13.16 5.05 -2.88
C VAL A 464 11.96 4.28 -2.36
N GLY A 465 10.83 4.97 -2.17
CA GLY A 465 9.61 4.32 -1.72
C GLY A 465 9.09 3.26 -2.70
N PHE A 466 8.63 2.14 -2.17
CA PHE A 466 7.97 1.07 -2.92
C PHE A 466 6.57 0.85 -2.34
N GLY A 467 5.57 0.64 -3.20
CA GLY A 467 4.29 0.14 -2.73
C GLY A 467 3.15 0.20 -3.75
N GLY A 468 2.05 -0.48 -3.44
CA GLY A 468 0.94 -0.71 -4.37
C GLY A 468 -0.10 0.41 -4.50
N TYR A 469 -0.89 0.31 -5.58
CA TYR A 469 -2.18 0.95 -5.84
C TYR A 469 -3.27 -0.13 -5.86
N ARG A 470 -4.55 0.27 -5.82
CA ARG A 470 -5.70 -0.63 -6.01
C ARG A 470 -5.60 -1.84 -5.05
N GLU A 471 -5.77 -3.06 -5.56
CA GLU A 471 -5.71 -4.28 -4.77
C GLU A 471 -4.27 -4.81 -4.53
N SER A 472 -3.26 -4.10 -5.01
CA SER A 472 -1.87 -4.30 -4.56
C SER A 472 -1.62 -3.64 -3.19
N GLY A 473 -2.63 -2.99 -2.61
CA GLY A 473 -2.59 -2.44 -1.26
C GLY A 473 -2.25 -0.96 -1.23
N TYR A 474 -1.76 -0.49 -0.09
CA TYR A 474 -1.52 0.93 0.19
C TYR A 474 -0.50 1.14 1.33
N GLY A 475 0.11 2.32 1.31
CA GLY A 475 1.29 2.68 2.10
C GLY A 475 2.55 2.59 1.24
N ARG A 476 3.71 2.99 1.79
CA ARG A 476 5.01 2.89 1.11
C ARG A 476 6.07 2.35 2.06
N GLU A 477 6.99 1.57 1.53
CA GLU A 477 8.16 1.06 2.24
C GLU A 477 9.43 1.64 1.61
N GLY A 478 10.35 2.15 2.45
CA GLY A 478 11.54 2.87 1.98
C GLY A 478 11.31 4.36 1.69
N GLY A 479 12.42 5.07 1.52
CA GLY A 479 12.45 6.51 1.28
C GLY A 479 11.92 7.36 2.43
N ARG A 480 11.78 8.66 2.16
CA ARG A 480 11.14 9.59 3.10
C ARG A 480 9.65 9.26 3.23
N GLU A 481 9.06 8.75 2.16
CA GLU A 481 7.64 8.42 2.04
C GLU A 481 7.24 7.35 3.05
N GLY A 482 8.03 6.28 3.17
CA GLY A 482 7.77 5.18 4.09
C GLY A 482 8.01 5.52 5.55
N ILE A 483 8.81 6.54 5.88
CA ILE A 483 9.00 6.99 7.27
C ILE A 483 7.68 7.48 7.89
N TYR A 484 6.87 8.19 7.10
CA TYR A 484 5.59 8.71 7.58
C TYR A 484 4.58 7.60 7.89
N GLU A 485 4.71 6.40 7.31
CA GLU A 485 3.84 5.25 7.62
C GLU A 485 4.03 4.74 9.06
N TYR A 486 5.13 5.13 9.71
CA TYR A 486 5.47 4.76 11.08
C TYR A 486 5.35 5.93 12.08
N LEU A 487 4.75 7.02 11.62
CA LEU A 487 4.56 8.25 12.38
C LEU A 487 3.08 8.68 12.35
N GLN A 488 2.70 9.50 13.32
CA GLN A 488 1.44 10.24 13.30
C GLN A 488 1.69 11.72 13.57
N PRO A 489 0.88 12.63 13.01
CA PRO A 489 0.96 14.05 13.37
C PRO A 489 0.80 14.23 14.87
N ARG A 490 1.77 14.89 15.50
CA ARG A 490 1.79 15.17 16.95
C ARG A 490 0.56 15.96 17.37
N GLY A 491 0.09 16.86 16.50
CA GLY A 491 -1.13 17.63 16.72
C GLY A 491 -2.41 16.79 16.80
N TRP A 492 -2.42 15.54 16.33
CA TRP A 492 -3.60 14.67 16.41
C TRP A 492 -3.73 13.94 17.75
N LEU A 493 -2.65 13.88 18.54
CA LEU A 493 -2.62 13.25 19.86
C LEU A 493 -3.43 13.99 20.93
N ARG A 494 -3.89 15.22 20.65
CA ARG A 494 -4.74 16.00 21.58
C ARG A 494 -6.24 15.86 21.32
N PHE A 495 -6.64 15.11 20.28
CA PHE A 495 -8.04 14.96 19.85
C PHE A 495 -8.71 13.70 20.43
N ASP A 496 -8.47 13.39 21.71
CA ASP A 496 -8.88 12.10 22.33
C ASP A 496 -10.37 12.01 22.70
N GLY A 497 -11.11 13.12 22.64
CA GLY A 497 -12.55 13.10 22.91
C GLY A 497 -13.29 12.29 21.85
N ARG A 498 -13.88 11.15 22.21
CA ARG A 498 -14.72 10.37 21.28
C ARG A 498 -16.10 11.02 21.12
N ARG A 499 -16.64 10.95 19.91
CA ARG A 499 -18.04 11.21 19.59
C ARG A 499 -18.80 9.94 19.89
N ASP A 500 -19.70 10.01 20.86
CA ASP A 500 -20.72 8.99 21.00
C ASP A 500 -21.57 8.99 19.73
N ALA A 501 -22.08 7.82 19.34
CA ALA A 501 -23.24 7.83 18.46
C ALA A 501 -24.27 8.71 19.15
N SER A 502 -24.69 9.82 18.52
CA SER A 502 -25.86 10.54 19.02
C SER A 502 -26.93 9.47 19.22
N PRO A 503 -27.61 9.41 20.39
CA PRO A 503 -28.78 8.58 20.48
C PRO A 503 -29.59 8.97 19.25
N ALA A 504 -29.81 8.01 18.36
CA ALA A 504 -30.87 8.16 17.39
C ALA A 504 -32.08 8.33 18.29
N ALA A 505 -32.41 9.59 18.63
CA ALA A 505 -33.55 9.94 19.47
C ALA A 505 -34.66 9.09 18.92
N GLU A 506 -35.12 8.08 19.69
CA GLU A 506 -35.92 6.95 19.20
C GLU A 506 -36.80 7.47 18.08
N ARG A 507 -36.34 7.30 16.83
CA ARG A 507 -36.98 7.97 15.71
C ARG A 507 -38.14 7.07 15.46
N ASP A 508 -39.25 7.44 16.09
CA ASP A 508 -40.51 6.76 15.96
C ASP A 508 -40.71 6.50 14.47
N THR A 509 -40.64 5.22 14.09
CA THR A 509 -40.80 4.78 12.71
C THR A 509 -42.27 4.87 12.30
N ALA A 510 -43.14 5.32 13.21
CA ALA A 510 -44.45 5.82 12.89
C ALA A 510 -44.33 7.03 11.96
N LEU A 511 -44.90 6.90 10.75
CA LEU A 511 -45.26 8.04 9.92
C LEU A 511 -45.96 9.08 10.82
N PRO A 512 -45.48 10.33 10.91
CA PRO A 512 -46.14 11.33 11.74
C PRO A 512 -47.59 11.43 11.33
N SER A 513 -48.50 11.38 12.31
CA SER A 513 -49.92 11.66 12.06
C SER A 513 -50.02 13.04 11.38
N PRO A 514 -50.90 13.23 10.38
CA PRO A 514 -50.92 14.44 9.54
C PRO A 514 -51.12 15.77 10.30
N SER A 515 -51.39 15.72 11.61
CA SER A 515 -51.80 16.85 12.44
C SER A 515 -50.70 17.51 13.28
N SER A 516 -49.43 17.10 13.18
CA SER A 516 -48.33 17.69 14.01
C SER A 516 -47.15 18.27 13.22
N GLN A 517 -47.27 18.45 11.90
CA GLN A 517 -46.24 19.13 11.13
C GLN A 517 -46.30 20.65 11.37
N PRO A 518 -45.16 21.32 11.64
CA PRO A 518 -45.13 22.77 11.71
C PRO A 518 -45.66 23.36 10.39
N PRO A 519 -46.31 24.54 10.41
CA PRO A 519 -46.86 25.15 9.21
C PRO A 519 -45.74 25.31 8.17
N ARG A 520 -45.91 24.66 7.00
CA ARG A 520 -44.98 24.80 5.88
C ARG A 520 -44.86 26.28 5.52
N ALA A 521 -43.63 26.72 5.26
CA ALA A 521 -43.40 28.04 4.69
C ALA A 521 -44.24 28.19 3.40
N PRO A 522 -44.74 29.39 3.08
CA PRO A 522 -45.57 29.60 1.88
C PRO A 522 -44.83 29.36 0.56
N VAL A 523 -43.50 29.20 0.60
CA VAL A 523 -42.62 28.93 -0.53
C VAL A 523 -41.79 27.68 -0.23
N ASP A 524 -41.65 26.80 -1.23
CA ASP A 524 -40.80 25.62 -1.18
C ASP A 524 -39.33 26.02 -1.03
N ARG A 525 -38.70 25.56 0.06
CA ARG A 525 -37.29 25.79 0.39
C ARG A 525 -36.48 24.49 0.39
N THR A 526 -37.00 23.46 -0.25
CA THR A 526 -36.38 22.13 -0.27
C THR A 526 -35.12 22.14 -1.12
N ALA A 527 -33.98 21.89 -0.50
CA ALA A 527 -32.71 21.78 -1.20
C ALA A 527 -32.59 20.42 -1.91
N LYS A 528 -31.92 20.45 -3.07
CA LYS A 528 -31.68 19.28 -3.93
C LYS A 528 -30.32 18.64 -3.61
N LEU A 529 -29.95 17.60 -4.36
CA LEU A 529 -28.58 17.09 -4.41
C LEU A 529 -27.77 17.92 -5.43
N PHE A 530 -26.44 17.84 -5.41
CA PHE A 530 -25.57 18.44 -6.43
C PHE A 530 -24.73 17.37 -7.11
N VAL A 531 -25.02 17.04 -8.36
CA VAL A 531 -24.38 15.93 -9.07
C VAL A 531 -24.08 16.34 -10.51
N GLY A 532 -22.82 16.20 -10.92
CA GLY A 532 -22.41 16.52 -12.29
C GLY A 532 -22.58 18.00 -12.64
N GLY A 533 -22.26 18.90 -11.71
CA GLY A 533 -22.29 20.35 -11.95
C GLY A 533 -23.70 20.97 -12.00
N ARG A 534 -24.71 20.28 -11.46
CA ARG A 534 -26.08 20.79 -11.41
C ARG A 534 -26.84 20.24 -10.22
N GLN A 535 -27.89 20.97 -9.82
CA GLN A 535 -28.83 20.49 -8.82
C GLN A 535 -29.76 19.40 -9.38
N VAL A 536 -29.90 18.27 -8.70
CA VAL A 536 -30.74 17.14 -9.11
C VAL A 536 -31.66 16.67 -7.99
N ARG A 537 -32.86 16.23 -8.34
CA ARG A 537 -33.79 15.63 -7.36
C ARG A 537 -33.21 14.29 -6.87
N PRO A 538 -33.44 13.92 -5.60
CA PRO A 538 -33.08 12.59 -5.13
C PRO A 538 -33.87 11.53 -5.91
N ASP A 539 -33.21 10.44 -6.27
CA ASP A 539 -33.85 9.33 -7.00
C ASP A 539 -35.05 8.74 -6.25
N SER A 540 -34.98 8.74 -4.92
CA SER A 540 -36.05 8.26 -4.04
C SER A 540 -37.34 9.09 -4.14
N GLY A 541 -37.24 10.35 -4.57
CA GLY A 541 -38.33 11.33 -4.53
C GLY A 541 -38.67 11.84 -3.12
N TYR A 542 -38.00 11.32 -2.07
CA TYR A 542 -38.22 11.72 -0.69
C TYR A 542 -37.29 12.86 -0.26
N TYR A 543 -37.68 13.56 0.80
CA TYR A 543 -36.92 14.64 1.41
C TYR A 543 -36.85 14.43 2.93
N LEU A 544 -35.79 14.92 3.55
CA LEU A 544 -35.55 14.81 4.99
C LEU A 544 -35.63 16.21 5.62
N PRO A 545 -36.35 16.37 6.75
CA PRO A 545 -36.29 17.59 7.52
C PRO A 545 -34.90 17.76 8.14
N VAL A 546 -34.40 18.99 8.13
CA VAL A 546 -33.16 19.39 8.79
C VAL A 546 -33.53 20.11 10.08
N HIS A 547 -32.98 19.63 11.19
CA HIS A 547 -33.28 20.15 12.51
C HIS A 547 -32.12 20.99 13.05
N ALA A 548 -32.47 22.12 13.66
CA ALA A 548 -31.56 22.86 14.53
C ALA A 548 -31.29 22.08 15.83
N PRO A 549 -30.24 22.42 16.61
CA PRO A 549 -29.95 21.77 17.89
C PRO A 549 -31.09 21.84 18.91
N ASP A 550 -31.99 22.82 18.80
CA ASP A 550 -33.20 22.97 19.62
C ASP A 550 -34.39 22.11 19.15
N GLY A 551 -34.20 21.30 18.09
CA GLY A 551 -35.20 20.41 17.50
C GLY A 551 -36.09 21.05 16.43
N ARG A 552 -36.01 22.37 16.22
CA ARG A 552 -36.81 23.08 15.21
C ARG A 552 -36.41 22.68 13.80
N VAL A 553 -37.40 22.46 12.92
CA VAL A 553 -37.14 22.26 11.49
C VAL A 553 -36.70 23.58 10.85
N VAL A 554 -35.51 23.61 10.26
CA VAL A 554 -34.91 24.81 9.64
C VAL A 554 -34.82 24.73 8.12
N GLY A 555 -35.13 23.56 7.54
CA GLY A 555 -35.24 23.35 6.09
C GLY A 555 -35.47 21.88 5.77
N GLU A 556 -35.49 21.56 4.47
CA GLU A 556 -35.61 20.19 3.96
C GLU A 556 -34.52 19.95 2.91
N VAL A 557 -33.97 18.73 2.86
CA VAL A 557 -32.95 18.32 1.87
C VAL A 557 -33.37 17.04 1.17
N GLY A 558 -32.85 16.79 -0.04
CA GLY A 558 -33.07 15.53 -0.74
C GLY A 558 -32.63 14.31 0.07
N ALA A 559 -33.47 13.26 0.13
CA ALA A 559 -33.14 11.99 0.75
C ALA A 559 -32.41 11.09 -0.25
N GLY A 560 -31.12 11.36 -0.48
CA GLY A 560 -30.27 10.62 -1.39
C GLY A 560 -30.11 9.16 -0.99
N ASN A 561 -30.02 8.28 -1.98
CA ASN A 561 -29.88 6.84 -1.79
C ASN A 561 -28.65 6.28 -2.53
N ARG A 562 -28.51 4.94 -2.56
CA ARG A 562 -27.42 4.26 -3.28
C ARG A 562 -27.38 4.60 -4.79
N LYS A 563 -28.53 4.84 -5.44
CA LYS A 563 -28.59 5.24 -6.86
C LYS A 563 -28.02 6.64 -7.06
N ASP A 564 -28.29 7.56 -6.13
CA ASP A 564 -27.70 8.91 -6.17
C ASP A 564 -26.18 8.87 -5.97
N VAL A 565 -25.68 8.05 -5.04
CA VAL A 565 -24.23 7.81 -4.88
C VAL A 565 -23.62 7.27 -6.17
N ARG A 566 -24.22 6.25 -6.80
CA ARG A 566 -23.75 5.73 -8.08
C ARG A 566 -23.72 6.80 -9.17
N ASN A 567 -24.77 7.64 -9.26
CA ASN A 567 -24.81 8.73 -10.23
C ASN A 567 -23.69 9.76 -9.98
N ALA A 568 -23.42 10.07 -8.70
CA ALA A 568 -22.34 10.96 -8.30
C ALA A 568 -20.95 10.39 -8.61
N VAL A 569 -20.73 9.10 -8.34
CA VAL A 569 -19.47 8.41 -8.70
C VAL A 569 -19.29 8.36 -10.22
N ALA A 570 -20.34 8.07 -10.98
CA ALA A 570 -20.30 8.11 -12.43
C ALA A 570 -19.94 9.51 -12.97
N ALA A 571 -20.52 10.57 -12.39
CA ALA A 571 -20.15 11.95 -12.73
C ALA A 571 -18.69 12.26 -12.37
N ALA A 572 -18.21 11.80 -11.20
CA ALA A 572 -16.82 11.96 -10.78
C ALA A 572 -15.83 11.19 -11.68
N ARG A 573 -16.20 10.02 -12.20
CA ARG A 573 -15.40 9.28 -13.20
C ARG A 573 -15.42 9.97 -14.57
N ALA A 574 -16.55 10.51 -15.01
CA ALA A 574 -16.63 11.31 -16.24
C ALA A 574 -15.77 12.58 -16.17
N ALA A 575 -15.55 13.12 -14.98
CA ALA A 575 -14.69 14.28 -14.72
C ALA A 575 -13.17 13.95 -14.61
N ALA A 576 -12.69 12.88 -15.25
CA ALA A 576 -11.28 12.47 -15.21
C ALA A 576 -10.31 13.56 -15.71
N GLY A 577 -10.78 14.48 -16.57
CA GLY A 577 -10.01 15.64 -17.03
C GLY A 577 -9.50 16.54 -15.89
N TRP A 578 -10.12 16.54 -14.71
CA TRP A 578 -9.64 17.27 -13.54
C TRP A 578 -8.32 16.72 -12.99
N SER A 579 -8.16 15.40 -12.99
CA SER A 579 -6.92 14.75 -12.54
C SER A 579 -5.76 14.99 -13.51
N ALA A 580 -6.06 15.26 -14.78
CA ALA A 580 -5.08 15.64 -15.80
C ALA A 580 -4.90 17.17 -15.94
N ALA A 581 -5.73 17.98 -15.28
CA ALA A 581 -5.63 19.43 -15.33
C ALA A 581 -4.31 19.89 -14.71
N SER A 582 -3.74 21.00 -15.22
CA SER A 582 -2.54 21.57 -14.62
C SER A 582 -2.81 21.99 -13.17
N ALA A 583 -1.78 21.88 -12.34
CA ALA A 583 -1.84 22.32 -10.95
C ALA A 583 -2.26 23.80 -10.82
N HIS A 584 -1.78 24.65 -11.74
CA HIS A 584 -2.17 26.05 -11.85
C HIS A 584 -3.67 26.23 -12.11
N ASN A 585 -4.26 25.47 -13.04
CA ASN A 585 -5.70 25.57 -13.32
C ASN A 585 -6.51 25.15 -12.09
N ARG A 586 -6.08 24.11 -11.36
CA ARG A 586 -6.74 23.71 -10.11
C ARG A 586 -6.64 24.80 -9.04
N ALA A 587 -5.48 25.46 -8.93
CA ALA A 587 -5.29 26.59 -8.04
C ALA A 587 -6.27 27.73 -8.35
N GLN A 588 -6.41 28.12 -9.63
CA GLN A 588 -7.34 29.17 -10.06
C GLN A 588 -8.78 28.87 -9.64
N VAL A 589 -9.27 27.66 -9.91
CA VAL A 589 -10.64 27.25 -9.53
C VAL A 589 -10.83 27.31 -8.01
N LEU A 590 -9.83 26.89 -7.22
CA LEU A 590 -9.89 27.00 -5.76
C LEU A 590 -9.84 28.45 -5.26
N TYR A 591 -9.10 29.33 -5.93
CA TYR A 591 -9.13 30.76 -5.64
C TYR A 591 -10.50 31.37 -5.95
N TYR A 592 -11.16 31.00 -7.05
CA TYR A 592 -12.52 31.44 -7.35
C TYR A 592 -13.53 30.94 -6.31
N LEU A 593 -13.38 29.69 -5.85
CA LEU A 593 -14.19 29.18 -4.73
C LEU A 593 -14.02 30.02 -3.45
N ALA A 594 -12.78 30.39 -3.11
CA ALA A 594 -12.49 31.22 -1.96
C ALA A 594 -13.09 32.64 -2.10
N GLU A 595 -12.91 33.24 -3.27
CA GLU A 595 -13.42 34.57 -3.61
C GLU A 595 -14.95 34.60 -3.56
N ASN A 596 -15.62 33.66 -4.23
CA ASN A 596 -17.07 33.60 -4.28
C ASN A 596 -17.70 33.25 -2.92
N LEU A 597 -17.05 32.42 -2.11
CA LEU A 597 -17.47 32.21 -0.72
C LEU A 597 -17.30 33.49 0.10
N SER A 598 -16.20 34.22 -0.10
CA SER A 598 -15.93 35.49 0.61
C SER A 598 -16.96 36.57 0.25
N ILE A 599 -17.38 36.68 -1.02
CA ILE A 599 -18.43 37.60 -1.46
C ILE A 599 -19.76 37.32 -0.74
N ARG A 600 -20.06 36.04 -0.49
CA ARG A 600 -21.29 35.61 0.20
C ARG A 600 -21.10 35.38 1.70
N ALA A 601 -19.99 35.81 2.29
CA ALA A 601 -19.63 35.45 3.67
C ALA A 601 -20.70 35.84 4.70
N ASP A 602 -21.27 37.05 4.57
CA ASP A 602 -22.33 37.53 5.48
C ASP A 602 -23.61 36.69 5.35
N GLU A 603 -23.93 36.20 4.15
CA GLU A 603 -25.08 35.32 3.93
C GLU A 603 -24.87 33.96 4.62
N PHE A 604 -23.70 33.34 4.42
CA PHE A 604 -23.37 32.06 5.07
C PHE A 604 -23.36 32.17 6.60
N ALA A 605 -22.77 33.24 7.14
CA ALA A 605 -22.76 33.50 8.57
C ALA A 605 -24.17 33.68 9.12
N HIS A 606 -25.02 34.45 8.41
CA HIS A 606 -26.41 34.63 8.81
C HIS A 606 -27.21 33.32 8.78
N GLN A 607 -27.07 32.50 7.74
CA GLN A 607 -27.73 31.19 7.67
C GLN A 607 -27.25 30.26 8.78
N ALA A 608 -25.96 30.27 9.12
CA ALA A 608 -25.43 29.51 10.24
C ALA A 608 -26.07 29.94 11.57
N THR A 609 -26.07 31.24 11.91
CA THR A 609 -26.77 31.75 13.11
C THR A 609 -28.22 31.27 13.20
N LEU A 610 -28.98 31.35 12.10
CA LEU A 610 -30.38 30.95 12.06
C LEU A 610 -30.60 29.45 12.26
N ARG A 611 -29.71 28.62 11.73
CA ARG A 611 -29.91 27.16 11.60
C ARG A 611 -29.23 26.35 12.71
N SER A 612 -28.06 26.78 13.18
CA SER A 612 -27.29 26.08 14.21
C SER A 612 -27.40 26.71 15.59
N GLY A 613 -28.02 27.89 15.72
CA GLY A 613 -28.07 28.63 16.98
C GLY A 613 -26.71 29.17 17.44
N SER A 614 -25.71 29.18 16.54
CA SER A 614 -24.40 29.78 16.78
C SER A 614 -24.52 31.30 16.98
N THR A 615 -23.61 31.89 17.74
CA THR A 615 -23.51 33.35 17.82
C THR A 615 -23.02 33.92 16.49
N ASP A 616 -23.38 35.17 16.15
CA ASP A 616 -22.93 35.83 14.92
C ASP A 616 -21.40 35.83 14.79
N ALA A 617 -20.69 36.01 15.90
CA ALA A 617 -19.24 35.95 15.94
C ALA A 617 -18.68 34.56 15.62
N ALA A 618 -19.30 33.49 16.15
CA ALA A 618 -18.88 32.11 15.89
C ALA A 618 -19.20 31.70 14.44
N ALA A 619 -20.39 32.05 13.95
CA ALA A 619 -20.79 31.81 12.57
C ALA A 619 -19.86 32.51 11.58
N ARG A 620 -19.53 33.79 11.83
CA ARG A 620 -18.57 34.55 11.02
C ARG A 620 -17.18 33.94 11.07
N ALA A 621 -16.70 33.54 12.24
CA ALA A 621 -15.38 32.91 12.38
C ALA A 621 -15.27 31.59 11.60
N GLU A 622 -16.33 30.78 11.57
CA GLU A 622 -16.37 29.55 10.76
C GLU A 622 -16.24 29.83 9.26
N VAL A 623 -16.99 30.84 8.76
CA VAL A 623 -16.94 31.24 7.35
C VAL A 623 -15.57 31.80 6.98
N ASP A 624 -15.02 32.71 7.79
CA ASP A 624 -13.70 33.30 7.56
C ASP A 624 -12.61 32.22 7.56
N ALA A 625 -12.70 31.23 8.46
CA ALA A 625 -11.80 30.09 8.48
C ALA A 625 -11.96 29.20 7.24
N ALA A 626 -13.18 28.98 6.75
CA ALA A 626 -13.43 28.20 5.54
C ALA A 626 -12.86 28.89 4.30
N VAL A 627 -13.04 30.21 4.17
CA VAL A 627 -12.43 31.03 3.11
C VAL A 627 -10.90 30.93 3.18
N ALA A 628 -10.31 31.11 4.36
CA ALA A 628 -8.87 30.98 4.55
C ALA A 628 -8.37 29.58 4.17
N ARG A 629 -9.14 28.52 4.47
CA ARG A 629 -8.79 27.13 4.12
C ARG A 629 -8.78 26.90 2.61
N LEU A 630 -9.74 27.47 1.88
CA LEU A 630 -9.73 27.43 0.41
C LEU A 630 -8.51 28.14 -0.16
N PHE A 631 -8.16 29.33 0.36
CA PHE A 631 -6.94 30.04 -0.03
C PHE A 631 -5.67 29.23 0.25
N THR A 632 -5.59 28.57 1.41
CA THR A 632 -4.45 27.70 1.76
C THR A 632 -4.28 26.58 0.74
N TYR A 633 -5.36 25.86 0.39
CA TYR A 633 -5.25 24.73 -0.53
C TYR A 633 -5.18 25.14 -2.00
N ALA A 634 -5.72 26.29 -2.37
CA ALA A 634 -5.40 26.93 -3.65
C ALA A 634 -3.90 27.18 -3.78
N ALA A 635 -3.26 27.69 -2.71
CA ALA A 635 -1.82 27.91 -2.69
C ALA A 635 -1.01 26.60 -2.76
N TRP A 636 -1.49 25.52 -2.14
CA TRP A 636 -0.83 24.20 -2.18
C TRP A 636 -0.98 23.45 -3.51
N ALA A 637 -2.00 23.76 -4.30
CA ALA A 637 -2.35 23.00 -5.51
C ALA A 637 -1.17 22.80 -6.47
N ASP A 638 -0.25 23.76 -6.55
CA ASP A 638 0.95 23.78 -7.38
C ASP A 638 2.27 23.89 -6.60
N LYS A 639 2.27 23.59 -5.29
CA LYS A 639 3.45 23.69 -4.40
C LYS A 639 3.71 22.43 -3.58
N PHE A 640 2.95 21.36 -3.84
CA PHE A 640 3.15 20.06 -3.19
C PHE A 640 4.00 19.13 -4.07
N ASP A 641 5.23 19.56 -4.29
CA ASP A 641 6.17 18.89 -5.19
C ASP A 641 6.51 17.47 -4.74
N GLY A 642 6.81 16.62 -5.72
CA GLY A 642 7.46 15.35 -5.50
C GLY A 642 8.92 15.49 -5.08
N ALA A 643 9.66 14.39 -5.08
CA ALA A 643 11.08 14.37 -4.76
C ALA A 643 11.89 13.66 -5.86
N VAL A 644 13.19 13.95 -5.90
CA VAL A 644 14.15 13.19 -6.72
C VAL A 644 15.08 12.46 -5.77
N HIS A 645 15.07 11.14 -5.85
CA HIS A 645 15.95 10.27 -5.07
C HIS A 645 17.16 9.86 -5.92
N ALA A 646 18.34 9.88 -5.30
CA ALA A 646 19.60 9.47 -5.91
C ALA A 646 20.06 8.13 -5.30
N PRO A 647 19.54 6.99 -5.77
CA PRO A 647 20.01 5.68 -5.36
C PRO A 647 21.48 5.48 -5.77
N PRO A 648 22.23 4.54 -5.16
CA PRO A 648 23.62 4.24 -5.53
C PRO A 648 23.73 3.43 -6.83
N LEU A 649 22.96 3.82 -7.85
CA LEU A 649 22.82 3.21 -9.16
C LEU A 649 22.93 4.32 -10.22
N ARG A 650 23.25 3.98 -11.47
CA ARG A 650 23.24 4.97 -12.57
C ARG A 650 21.79 5.31 -12.93
N GLY A 651 21.29 6.40 -12.37
CA GLY A 651 19.92 6.84 -12.57
C GLY A 651 19.40 7.63 -11.38
N VAL A 652 18.17 8.09 -11.50
CA VAL A 652 17.41 8.71 -10.40
C VAL A 652 16.01 8.12 -10.34
N ALA A 653 15.39 8.18 -9.17
CA ALA A 653 13.98 7.84 -9.00
C ALA A 653 13.17 9.11 -8.70
N LEU A 654 12.21 9.43 -9.57
CA LEU A 654 11.29 10.54 -9.41
C LEU A 654 10.10 10.07 -8.57
N ALA A 655 10.02 10.53 -7.32
CA ALA A 655 8.90 10.28 -6.43
C ALA A 655 7.79 11.30 -6.70
N MET A 656 6.94 11.01 -7.67
CA MET A 656 5.85 11.87 -8.14
C MET A 656 4.60 11.70 -7.27
N HIS A 657 3.96 12.81 -6.91
CA HIS A 657 2.62 12.77 -6.31
C HIS A 657 1.55 12.70 -7.40
N GLU A 658 0.68 11.70 -7.30
CA GLU A 658 -0.46 11.52 -8.19
C GLU A 658 -1.77 11.56 -7.40
N PRO A 659 -2.88 12.05 -8.00
CA PRO A 659 -4.19 11.92 -7.39
C PRO A 659 -4.56 10.45 -7.16
N LEU A 660 -5.37 10.21 -6.12
CA LEU A 660 -5.99 8.91 -5.88
C LEU A 660 -7.09 8.61 -6.89
N GLY A 661 -7.86 9.62 -7.26
CA GLY A 661 -8.94 9.53 -8.24
C GLY A 661 -10.26 10.04 -7.67
N VAL A 662 -11.21 9.15 -7.40
CA VAL A 662 -12.51 9.46 -6.77
C VAL A 662 -12.44 9.21 -5.27
N ILE A 663 -12.67 10.25 -4.48
CA ILE A 663 -12.71 10.17 -3.01
C ILE A 663 -14.15 10.34 -2.52
N GLY A 664 -14.67 9.34 -1.81
CA GLY A 664 -15.89 9.49 -1.00
C GLY A 664 -15.55 10.22 0.29
N ILE A 665 -16.35 11.21 0.70
CA ILE A 665 -16.10 11.99 1.92
C ILE A 665 -17.38 12.03 2.76
N ALA A 666 -17.32 11.54 4.00
CA ALA A 666 -18.37 11.70 5.00
C ALA A 666 -17.92 12.73 6.05
N CYS A 667 -18.63 13.85 6.10
CA CYS A 667 -18.29 14.99 6.95
C CYS A 667 -18.79 14.81 8.40
N PRO A 668 -18.11 15.44 9.38
CA PRO A 668 -18.57 15.49 10.77
C PRO A 668 -19.80 16.40 10.93
N ASP A 669 -20.35 16.42 12.15
CA ASP A 669 -21.47 17.28 12.54
C ASP A 669 -21.04 18.68 13.01
N ASP A 670 -19.83 18.79 13.57
CA ASP A 670 -19.21 20.03 14.02
C ASP A 670 -18.63 20.86 12.87
N ALA A 671 -18.70 22.19 13.03
CA ALA A 671 -18.27 23.19 12.07
C ALA A 671 -18.66 22.82 10.61
N PRO A 672 -19.97 22.72 10.31
CA PRO A 672 -20.47 22.08 9.09
C PRO A 672 -19.88 22.62 7.78
N LEU A 673 -19.60 23.93 7.70
CA LEU A 673 -18.98 24.55 6.54
C LEU A 673 -17.45 24.34 6.56
N LEU A 674 -16.80 24.66 7.68
CA LEU A 674 -15.34 24.62 7.78
C LEU A 674 -14.80 23.18 7.64
N ALA A 675 -15.45 22.20 8.26
CA ALA A 675 -15.05 20.80 8.17
C ALA A 675 -15.24 20.25 6.74
N LEU A 676 -16.36 20.57 6.10
CA LEU A 676 -16.59 20.21 4.69
C LEU A 676 -15.48 20.77 3.81
N VAL A 677 -15.19 22.06 3.92
CA VAL A 677 -14.14 22.72 3.14
C VAL A 677 -12.76 22.13 3.46
N SER A 678 -12.47 21.85 4.73
CA SER A 678 -11.18 21.28 5.16
C SER A 678 -10.94 19.87 4.63
N LEU A 679 -11.99 19.13 4.31
CA LEU A 679 -11.92 17.80 3.68
C LEU A 679 -11.92 17.88 2.15
N VAL A 680 -12.74 18.75 1.56
CA VAL A 680 -12.89 18.84 0.10
C VAL A 680 -11.71 19.56 -0.55
N ALA A 681 -11.27 20.69 -0.02
CA ALA A 681 -10.25 21.54 -0.62
C ALA A 681 -8.89 20.83 -0.85
N PRO A 682 -8.31 20.06 0.10
CA PRO A 682 -7.06 19.35 -0.17
C PRO A 682 -7.22 18.27 -1.25
N ALA A 683 -8.36 17.57 -1.27
CA ALA A 683 -8.65 16.56 -2.28
C ALA A 683 -8.69 17.19 -3.69
N LEU A 684 -9.43 18.29 -3.84
CA LEU A 684 -9.52 19.01 -5.12
C LEU A 684 -8.17 19.59 -5.55
N ALA A 685 -7.42 20.20 -4.63
CA ALA A 685 -6.10 20.79 -4.91
C ALA A 685 -5.14 19.76 -5.53
N MET A 686 -5.21 18.52 -5.05
CA MET A 686 -4.37 17.41 -5.51
C MET A 686 -4.93 16.69 -6.75
N GLY A 687 -6.01 17.18 -7.36
CA GLY A 687 -6.56 16.65 -8.60
C GLY A 687 -7.57 15.50 -8.42
N ASN A 688 -8.07 15.29 -7.20
CA ASN A 688 -9.12 14.30 -6.96
C ASN A 688 -10.51 14.87 -7.26
N ARG A 689 -11.45 13.98 -7.55
CA ARG A 689 -12.88 14.30 -7.66
C ARG A 689 -13.58 13.71 -6.44
N VAL A 690 -14.57 14.40 -5.90
CA VAL A 690 -15.16 14.04 -4.61
C VAL A 690 -16.66 13.78 -4.68
N VAL A 691 -17.12 12.82 -3.87
CA VAL A 691 -18.54 12.58 -3.57
C VAL A 691 -18.75 12.74 -2.08
N VAL A 692 -19.43 13.82 -1.69
CA VAL A 692 -19.57 14.24 -0.30
C VAL A 692 -20.93 13.81 0.26
N ALA A 693 -20.92 13.16 1.42
CA ALA A 693 -22.05 12.96 2.31
C ALA A 693 -21.91 13.95 3.49
N PRO A 694 -22.69 15.06 3.51
CA PRO A 694 -22.61 16.06 4.58
C PRO A 694 -23.00 15.51 5.96
N GLY A 695 -22.60 16.21 7.03
CA GLY A 695 -23.02 15.92 8.40
C GLY A 695 -24.46 16.38 8.72
N ALA A 696 -24.77 16.51 10.01
CA ALA A 696 -26.11 16.79 10.54
C ALA A 696 -26.72 18.13 10.08
N MET A 697 -25.90 19.09 9.64
CA MET A 697 -26.35 20.35 9.06
C MET A 697 -26.04 20.40 7.54
N PRO A 698 -26.72 19.59 6.72
CA PRO A 698 -26.44 19.48 5.29
C PRO A 698 -26.74 20.76 4.51
N LEU A 699 -27.54 21.68 5.07
CA LEU A 699 -27.87 22.94 4.41
C LEU A 699 -26.65 23.86 4.23
N ALA A 700 -25.61 23.73 5.08
CA ALA A 700 -24.35 24.42 4.87
C ALA A 700 -23.66 23.96 3.56
N ALA A 701 -23.78 22.69 3.22
CA ALA A 701 -23.28 22.14 1.96
C ALA A 701 -24.16 22.55 0.77
N THR A 702 -25.48 22.67 0.94
CA THR A 702 -26.38 23.06 -0.16
C THR A 702 -26.24 24.52 -0.56
N ASP A 703 -25.93 25.40 0.40
CA ASP A 703 -25.69 26.83 0.11
C ASP A 703 -24.43 27.03 -0.75
N LEU A 704 -23.45 26.11 -0.65
CA LEU A 704 -22.25 26.09 -1.48
C LEU A 704 -22.53 25.78 -2.94
N TYR A 705 -23.68 25.21 -3.32
CA TYR A 705 -23.93 24.82 -4.72
C TYR A 705 -23.77 25.99 -5.69
N GLN A 706 -24.33 27.15 -5.33
CA GLN A 706 -24.19 28.36 -6.15
C GLN A 706 -22.74 28.89 -6.14
N VAL A 707 -22.01 28.77 -5.03
CA VAL A 707 -20.59 29.15 -4.97
C VAL A 707 -19.79 28.28 -5.95
N VAL A 708 -20.05 26.98 -5.96
CA VAL A 708 -19.42 25.99 -6.84
C VAL A 708 -19.73 26.28 -8.31
N GLU A 709 -21.00 26.53 -8.63
CA GLU A 709 -21.44 26.92 -9.98
C GLU A 709 -20.80 28.24 -10.45
N THR A 710 -20.69 29.23 -9.56
CA THR A 710 -20.11 30.55 -9.88
C THR A 710 -18.59 30.53 -9.99
N SER A 711 -17.94 29.48 -9.45
CA SER A 711 -16.48 29.34 -9.43
C SER A 711 -15.94 28.46 -10.57
N ASP A 712 -16.78 28.14 -11.56
CA ASP A 712 -16.43 27.30 -12.71
C ASP A 712 -15.81 25.95 -12.31
N VAL A 713 -16.25 25.37 -11.20
CA VAL A 713 -15.83 24.02 -10.81
C VAL A 713 -16.35 23.04 -11.85
N PRO A 714 -15.49 22.27 -12.55
CA PRO A 714 -15.96 21.41 -13.63
C PRO A 714 -16.99 20.38 -13.16
N ALA A 715 -17.98 20.11 -14.01
CA ALA A 715 -19.05 19.17 -13.72
C ALA A 715 -18.51 17.81 -13.27
N GLY A 716 -18.92 17.36 -12.08
CA GLY A 716 -18.51 16.08 -11.50
C GLY A 716 -17.26 16.14 -10.61
N VAL A 717 -16.55 17.27 -10.54
CA VAL A 717 -15.38 17.42 -9.65
C VAL A 717 -15.79 17.45 -8.18
N LEU A 718 -16.85 18.17 -7.85
CA LEU A 718 -17.50 18.17 -6.54
C LEU A 718 -18.94 17.70 -6.70
N ASN A 719 -19.32 16.64 -6.00
CA ASN A 719 -20.68 16.13 -5.94
C ASN A 719 -21.10 16.04 -4.47
N VAL A 720 -22.34 16.41 -4.17
CA VAL A 720 -22.90 16.38 -2.82
C VAL A 720 -24.20 15.58 -2.83
N VAL A 721 -24.24 14.53 -2.00
CA VAL A 721 -25.41 13.68 -1.79
C VAL A 721 -25.83 13.82 -0.32
N THR A 722 -26.92 14.54 -0.07
CA THR A 722 -27.56 14.58 1.25
C THR A 722 -28.41 13.33 1.46
N GLY A 723 -28.60 12.88 2.70
CA GLY A 723 -29.36 11.67 3.00
C GLY A 723 -29.07 11.12 4.39
N GLU A 724 -29.50 9.87 4.64
CA GLU A 724 -29.16 9.15 5.86
C GLU A 724 -27.69 8.71 5.80
N ARG A 725 -26.87 9.22 6.72
CA ARG A 725 -25.41 9.16 6.61
C ARG A 725 -24.87 7.73 6.64
N ALA A 726 -25.41 6.84 7.46
CA ALA A 726 -24.93 5.46 7.53
C ALA A 726 -25.15 4.72 6.20
N ALA A 727 -26.31 4.90 5.57
CA ALA A 727 -26.60 4.35 4.24
C ALA A 727 -25.69 4.91 3.15
N LEU A 728 -25.39 6.22 3.18
CA LEU A 728 -24.48 6.85 2.22
C LEU A 728 -23.03 6.40 2.41
N VAL A 729 -22.55 6.32 3.65
CA VAL A 729 -21.21 5.79 4.00
C VAL A 729 -21.09 4.35 3.54
N ALA A 730 -22.08 3.50 3.82
CA ALA A 730 -22.10 2.12 3.35
C ALA A 730 -22.07 2.02 1.82
N ALA A 731 -22.82 2.87 1.13
CA ALA A 731 -22.85 2.89 -0.34
C ALA A 731 -21.50 3.31 -0.94
N LEU A 732 -20.83 4.32 -0.36
CA LEU A 732 -19.50 4.76 -0.79
C LEU A 732 -18.41 3.72 -0.48
N ALA A 733 -18.46 3.12 0.71
CA ALA A 733 -17.48 2.12 1.14
C ALA A 733 -17.51 0.86 0.29
N LYS A 734 -18.72 0.40 -0.11
CA LYS A 734 -18.92 -0.77 -0.98
C LYS A 734 -18.70 -0.51 -2.47
N HIS A 735 -18.49 0.74 -2.87
CA HIS A 735 -18.41 1.09 -4.29
C HIS A 735 -17.03 0.75 -4.85
N ASP A 736 -16.96 -0.06 -5.91
CA ASP A 736 -15.68 -0.46 -6.51
C ASP A 736 -15.03 0.68 -7.29
N ASP A 737 -15.82 1.58 -7.90
CA ASP A 737 -15.32 2.81 -8.54
C ASP A 737 -15.05 3.98 -7.57
N VAL A 738 -14.91 3.74 -6.26
CA VAL A 738 -14.37 4.73 -5.32
C VAL A 738 -12.95 4.32 -4.94
N ASP A 739 -11.98 5.21 -5.12
CA ASP A 739 -10.55 4.91 -4.93
C ASP A 739 -10.11 5.10 -3.47
N ALA A 740 -10.77 6.01 -2.74
CA ALA A 740 -10.56 6.23 -1.31
C ALA A 740 -11.83 6.71 -0.60
N LEU A 741 -11.90 6.47 0.72
CA LEU A 741 -13.00 6.91 1.57
C LEU A 741 -12.48 7.66 2.79
N TRP A 742 -12.90 8.90 2.94
CA TRP A 742 -12.64 9.72 4.12
C TRP A 742 -13.90 9.75 4.99
N CYS A 743 -13.80 9.35 6.26
CA CYS A 743 -14.97 9.27 7.15
C CYS A 743 -14.68 9.90 8.51
N PHE A 744 -15.25 11.09 8.73
CA PHE A 744 -15.09 11.89 9.94
C PHE A 744 -16.37 11.95 10.78
N GLY A 745 -17.07 10.82 10.89
CA GLY A 745 -18.30 10.69 11.66
C GLY A 745 -18.10 10.10 13.05
N THR A 746 -19.03 9.24 13.46
CA THR A 746 -18.98 8.46 14.71
C THR A 746 -17.96 7.32 14.61
N ALA A 747 -17.66 6.67 15.74
CA ALA A 747 -16.80 5.48 15.75
C ALA A 747 -17.40 4.33 14.92
N ASP A 748 -18.73 4.15 14.96
CA ASP A 748 -19.43 3.10 14.21
C ASP A 748 -19.36 3.33 12.71
N GLU A 749 -19.51 4.58 12.27
CA GLU A 749 -19.40 4.97 10.86
C GLU A 749 -17.96 4.77 10.35
N ALA A 750 -16.95 5.15 11.15
CA ALA A 750 -15.55 4.91 10.81
C ALA A 750 -15.27 3.41 10.70
N ALA A 751 -15.76 2.60 11.64
CA ALA A 751 -15.58 1.15 11.62
C ALA A 751 -16.33 0.51 10.43
N LEU A 752 -17.52 1.01 10.08
CA LEU A 752 -18.26 0.59 8.90
C LEU A 752 -17.50 0.90 7.60
N ALA A 753 -16.99 2.12 7.48
CA ALA A 753 -16.18 2.55 6.33
C ALA A 753 -14.98 1.62 6.12
N GLU A 754 -14.24 1.30 7.19
CA GLU A 754 -13.10 0.39 7.12
C GLU A 754 -13.50 -1.06 6.81
N ARG A 755 -14.54 -1.60 7.46
CA ARG A 755 -15.00 -2.98 7.21
C ARG A 755 -15.45 -3.19 5.77
N GLU A 756 -16.16 -2.23 5.21
CA GLU A 756 -16.76 -2.36 3.88
C GLU A 756 -15.79 -1.94 2.76
N SER A 757 -14.68 -1.26 3.10
CA SER A 757 -13.59 -0.95 2.15
C SER A 757 -12.87 -2.20 1.62
N VAL A 758 -13.05 -3.35 2.28
CA VAL A 758 -12.41 -4.62 1.97
C VAL A 758 -12.67 -5.07 0.53
N GLY A 759 -13.76 -4.65 -0.12
CA GLY A 759 -14.17 -5.08 -1.47
C GLY A 759 -13.19 -4.76 -2.61
N ASN A 760 -12.55 -3.59 -2.60
CA ASN A 760 -11.50 -3.21 -3.56
C ASN A 760 -10.22 -2.72 -2.88
N LEU A 761 -10.12 -2.88 -1.55
CA LEU A 761 -9.03 -2.40 -0.70
C LEU A 761 -8.73 -0.90 -0.85
N LYS A 762 -9.75 -0.09 -1.16
CA LYS A 762 -9.63 1.38 -1.20
C LYS A 762 -9.03 1.91 0.09
N ARG A 763 -8.21 2.95 -0.04
CA ARG A 763 -7.63 3.64 1.13
C ARG A 763 -8.74 4.25 1.98
N THR A 764 -8.61 4.12 3.30
CA THR A 764 -9.52 4.74 4.25
C THR A 764 -8.77 5.74 5.14
N PHE A 765 -9.28 6.97 5.21
CA PHE A 765 -8.80 7.97 6.16
C PHE A 765 -9.95 8.36 7.10
N VAL A 766 -9.92 7.83 8.32
CA VAL A 766 -11.06 7.93 9.22
C VAL A 766 -10.70 8.58 10.55
N GLY A 767 -11.64 9.33 11.11
CA GLY A 767 -11.44 10.00 12.39
C GLY A 767 -11.45 9.06 13.60
N HIS A 768 -11.89 7.80 13.44
CA HIS A 768 -12.14 6.84 14.53
C HIS A 768 -13.06 7.39 15.63
N GLY A 769 -14.00 8.25 15.26
CA GLY A 769 -14.89 8.94 16.19
C GLY A 769 -14.21 10.05 17.02
N ARG A 770 -12.97 10.42 16.75
CA ARG A 770 -12.31 11.55 17.44
C ARG A 770 -12.99 12.89 17.11
N ARG A 771 -13.11 13.76 18.11
CA ARG A 771 -13.54 15.16 17.97
C ARG A 771 -12.34 16.00 17.55
N PHE A 772 -12.31 16.35 16.28
CA PHE A 772 -11.32 17.28 15.74
C PHE A 772 -11.76 18.72 16.03
N ASP A 773 -10.81 19.58 16.38
CA ASP A 773 -11.03 21.02 16.35
C ASP A 773 -10.65 21.54 14.96
N TRP A 774 -11.63 21.79 14.10
CA TRP A 774 -11.39 22.22 12.71
C TRP A 774 -10.78 23.62 12.60
N PHE A 775 -10.77 24.41 13.67
CA PHE A 775 -10.07 25.70 13.72
C PHE A 775 -8.57 25.54 14.02
N ASP A 776 -8.15 24.38 14.53
CA ASP A 776 -6.76 24.06 14.80
C ASP A 776 -5.97 23.88 13.49
N ARG A 777 -4.71 24.35 13.48
CA ARG A 777 -3.78 24.19 12.36
C ARG A 777 -3.42 22.72 12.09
N ALA A 778 -3.59 21.82 13.07
CA ALA A 778 -3.43 20.38 12.89
C ALA A 778 -4.48 19.76 11.94
N CYS A 779 -5.57 20.49 11.66
CA CYS A 779 -6.63 20.12 10.73
C CYS A 779 -6.40 20.67 9.30
N GLU A 780 -5.17 21.09 8.97
CA GLU A 780 -4.75 21.40 7.60
C GLU A 780 -3.28 21.05 7.31
N GLY A 781 -2.87 21.29 6.06
CA GLY A 781 -1.48 21.28 5.65
C GLY A 781 -1.02 19.94 5.10
N ARG A 782 0.30 19.69 5.16
CA ARG A 782 0.95 18.55 4.47
C ARG A 782 0.40 17.19 4.89
N ALA A 783 0.01 17.01 6.16
CA ALA A 783 -0.56 15.75 6.64
C ALA A 783 -1.85 15.37 5.89
N TRP A 784 -2.70 16.37 5.57
CA TRP A 784 -3.94 16.16 4.84
C TRP A 784 -3.73 16.00 3.33
N LEU A 785 -2.74 16.71 2.76
CA LEU A 785 -2.35 16.55 1.36
C LEU A 785 -1.81 15.13 1.07
N ARG A 786 -1.03 14.56 2.01
CA ARG A 786 -0.53 13.18 1.91
C ARG A 786 -1.65 12.15 1.81
N GLU A 787 -2.79 12.41 2.44
CA GLU A 787 -3.96 11.53 2.33
C GLU A 787 -4.72 11.70 1.00
N ALA A 788 -4.44 12.77 0.26
CA ALA A 788 -5.06 13.08 -1.03
C ALA A 788 -4.20 12.67 -2.24
N VAL A 789 -2.99 12.14 -2.01
CA VAL A 789 -2.10 11.68 -3.07
C VAL A 789 -1.61 10.26 -2.83
N GLN A 790 -1.12 9.64 -3.88
CA GLN A 790 -0.27 8.46 -3.84
C GLN A 790 1.07 8.78 -4.51
N THR A 791 2.16 8.21 -4.00
CA THR A 791 3.47 8.40 -4.61
C THR A 791 3.72 7.34 -5.69
N LYS A 792 4.13 7.76 -6.88
CA LYS A 792 4.71 6.92 -7.93
C LYS A 792 6.21 7.15 -7.98
N ASN A 793 7.02 6.11 -7.92
CA ASN A 793 8.46 6.20 -8.13
C ASN A 793 8.82 5.79 -9.56
N ILE A 794 9.27 6.74 -10.37
CA ILE A 794 9.68 6.53 -11.77
C ILE A 794 11.20 6.54 -11.84
N TRP A 795 11.80 5.38 -12.11
CA TRP A 795 13.23 5.23 -12.26
C TRP A 795 13.64 5.52 -13.70
N ILE A 796 14.56 6.46 -13.87
CA ILE A 796 15.05 6.88 -15.18
C ILE A 796 16.58 6.84 -15.23
N PRO A 797 17.17 6.54 -16.41
CA PRO A 797 18.58 6.79 -16.65
C PRO A 797 18.92 8.27 -16.42
N TYR A 798 20.06 8.54 -15.80
CA TYR A 798 20.55 9.89 -15.54
C TYR A 798 22.07 9.88 -15.38
N GLY A 799 22.76 10.70 -16.17
CA GLY A 799 24.23 10.74 -16.21
C GLY A 799 24.86 9.55 -16.96
N ASP A 800 24.14 9.01 -17.95
CA ASP A 800 24.63 7.96 -18.85
C ASP A 800 25.45 8.52 -20.01
#